data_AF-A0A662PAR0-F1
#
_entry.id   AF-A0A662PAR0-F1
#
_cell.length_a   1.000
_cell.length_b   1.000
_cell.length_c   1.000
_cell.angle_alpha   90.00
_cell.angle_beta   90.00
_cell.angle_gamma   90.00
#
_symmetry.space_group_name_H-M   'P 1'
#
loop_
_entity.id
_entity.type
_entity.pdbx_description
1 polymer ?
#
loop_
_entity_poly.entity_id
_entity_poly.type
_entity_poly.pdbx_seq_one_letter_code
_entity_poly.pdbx_strand_id
1 'polypeptide(L)'
;ENIGVTEEDLDYLRNLKREANRNGIKLLVYLAPLEIQTQNVDMNEDGIADKGKRSIYTEHPEWIQVGRDGRKAVFYGNVAFWVDKHSEDVWICPNDPEYRSIFLKTVRKIAPCVDGIYLDVVIFLNSFGDWEENYACHCEDCKRLFKEEKGLDIPKNEYGNWKTWILWREEKIKEFLEDIKKEAREANPDIKIILEHWHGFYEGFKTGWSIDLRDTVDIMTHEYHAATYDTSMCDFYNLLRDVALLKFYRDLDKEKPSWILSYSVKETQTLLAELILETGCNLYETDYPDMDGSANLEKRKEIFEWVKKYEDYYYNIDSVAKTALFYSKESIEFGDRDRFFKEFLGDSMMLLQLHVPYDVIFSYDEMEKYDLVIFPCIEFPNMQKIEEYINNGGNILAMGKKIGDSYYKSLGNMYISKTNPDFWEVTEKEDPSDVLSEFNSIIDNKIFYTDASEKIIVLPSEKDDKTIFRVLNLEGVNSESIKQKDVDITIAPNFSFEKIEKINFLEKGHSLFVFHRKTIDIITNECDYPSAQYLSNFLEQKGIKTYIKNYIDKNSENIIILGGHRAENTGETTKNILNNEEMQNLEKEDYKNIFFKKDIWKEDQKIVVVAGNDREDTRNAAEQFNNNILRYFENIKAVQIELEDFEIEDLDKLKETGVNTIFLRVFDYEGKGVYFKTENAPVIKDLLKEVVAEAKKRDINVYAWMTTLNMPWILEEHRDWAVLDDEYNPNTNWYERVSPFIPEFQEYLVSLYRDLASYDIDGIMFQDDLYLADNEDFSKWAEREYEKDGKNLEWSKWKARKLLDLAEKIIEESKKINPDLKFVLDTYYDSVIDPGNGIEWFSQDIIGAKDYFDYFAIMSYHKQIAEENDLGIKESLEFLENISSEAREILGSKAIMKIQVCDFGTYSILPSSEIDKAFFHIFKGGVPNICFYYYRDDIPFKVFKRYFLNSRAF
;
A
#
# COMPACT_ATOMS: atom_id res chain seq x y z
N GLU A 1 -21.26 17.10 -43.55
CA GLU A 1 -21.50 17.57 -44.94
C GLU A 1 -20.29 17.45 -45.89
N ASN A 2 -19.05 17.70 -45.46
CA ASN A 2 -17.87 17.52 -46.32
C ASN A 2 -16.90 16.48 -45.72
N ILE A 3 -16.46 15.52 -46.53
CA ILE A 3 -15.43 14.51 -46.18
C ILE A 3 -14.02 15.14 -46.10
N GLY A 4 -13.94 16.44 -46.42
CA GLY A 4 -12.74 17.26 -46.34
C GLY A 4 -12.91 18.45 -45.40
N VAL A 5 -11.78 18.95 -44.92
CA VAL A 5 -11.67 20.18 -44.12
C VAL A 5 -11.31 21.37 -45.01
N THR A 6 -11.95 22.53 -44.80
CA THR A 6 -11.63 23.77 -45.50
C THR A 6 -10.48 24.51 -44.80
N GLU A 7 -9.82 25.46 -45.48
CA GLU A 7 -8.82 26.30 -44.80
C GLU A 7 -9.44 27.20 -43.71
N GLU A 8 -10.71 27.58 -43.86
CA GLU A 8 -11.43 28.33 -42.83
C GLU A 8 -11.60 27.50 -41.54
N ASP A 9 -11.97 26.22 -41.68
CA ASP A 9 -12.05 25.29 -40.54
C ASP A 9 -10.68 25.08 -39.87
N LEU A 10 -9.62 24.93 -40.67
CA LEU A 10 -8.25 24.78 -40.15
C LEU A 10 -7.79 26.03 -39.42
N ASP A 11 -8.06 27.22 -39.95
CA ASP A 11 -7.74 28.49 -39.29
C ASP A 11 -8.53 28.67 -37.99
N TYR A 12 -9.80 28.25 -37.98
CA TYR A 12 -10.60 28.20 -36.77
C TYR A 12 -9.97 27.28 -35.71
N LEU A 13 -9.60 26.04 -36.06
CA LEU A 13 -8.95 25.09 -35.15
C LEU A 13 -7.60 25.64 -34.63
N ARG A 14 -6.78 26.25 -35.49
CA ARG A 14 -5.50 26.87 -35.08
C ARG A 14 -5.72 27.99 -34.07
N ASN A 15 -6.74 28.83 -34.29
CA ASN A 15 -7.07 29.92 -33.37
C ASN A 15 -7.62 29.39 -32.05
N LEU A 16 -8.50 28.38 -32.10
CA LEU A 16 -9.04 27.73 -30.91
C LEU A 16 -7.95 27.05 -30.09
N LYS A 17 -7.03 26.31 -30.73
CA LYS A 17 -5.87 25.69 -30.07
C LYS A 17 -5.00 26.72 -29.37
N ARG A 18 -4.74 27.87 -30.01
CA ARG A 18 -3.96 28.97 -29.41
C ARG A 18 -4.64 29.50 -28.15
N GLU A 19 -5.95 29.68 -28.18
CA GLU A 19 -6.71 30.18 -27.03
C GLU A 19 -6.82 29.15 -25.91
N ALA A 20 -7.08 27.88 -26.23
CA ALA A 20 -7.08 26.78 -25.28
C ALA A 20 -5.73 26.67 -24.55
N ASN A 21 -4.62 26.66 -25.30
CA ASN A 21 -3.28 26.53 -24.72
C ASN A 21 -2.88 27.74 -23.85
N ARG A 22 -3.36 28.97 -24.15
CA ARG A 22 -3.17 30.13 -23.26
C ARG A 22 -3.77 29.94 -21.87
N ASN A 23 -4.79 29.09 -21.77
CA ASN A 23 -5.48 28.75 -20.53
C ASN A 23 -5.05 27.38 -19.97
N GLY A 24 -4.00 26.76 -20.52
CA GLY A 24 -3.51 25.45 -20.08
C GLY A 24 -4.40 24.27 -20.50
N ILE A 25 -5.33 24.47 -21.44
CA ILE A 25 -6.26 23.46 -21.94
C ILE A 25 -5.72 22.86 -23.25
N LYS A 26 -5.87 21.55 -23.42
CA LYS A 26 -5.56 20.84 -24.67
C LYS A 26 -6.79 20.78 -25.56
N LEU A 27 -6.60 21.00 -26.86
CA LEU A 27 -7.68 20.91 -27.84
C LEU A 27 -7.64 19.55 -28.53
N LEU A 28 -8.71 18.77 -28.34
CA LEU A 28 -8.96 17.54 -29.10
C LEU A 28 -10.05 17.79 -30.12
N VAL A 29 -9.94 17.18 -31.31
CA VAL A 29 -11.01 17.20 -32.31
C VAL A 29 -11.66 15.83 -32.37
N TYR A 30 -12.97 15.81 -32.19
CA TYR A 30 -13.80 14.61 -32.33
C TYR A 30 -14.10 14.36 -33.81
N LEU A 31 -13.87 13.12 -34.26
CA LEU A 31 -14.15 12.65 -35.61
C LEU A 31 -14.85 11.30 -35.54
N ALA A 32 -15.89 11.11 -36.35
CA ALA A 32 -16.55 9.84 -36.62
C ALA A 32 -16.07 9.33 -38.00
N PRO A 33 -15.02 8.50 -38.09
CA PRO A 33 -14.37 8.19 -39.36
C PRO A 33 -15.18 7.30 -40.28
N LEU A 34 -16.15 6.54 -39.75
CA LEU A 34 -16.92 5.56 -40.51
C LEU A 34 -18.43 5.80 -40.45
N GLU A 35 -18.88 6.95 -39.92
CA GLU A 35 -20.26 7.43 -39.95
C GLU A 35 -20.27 8.84 -40.54
N ILE A 36 -21.14 9.10 -41.51
CA ILE A 36 -21.30 10.44 -42.09
C ILE A 36 -22.76 10.81 -42.12
N GLN A 37 -23.06 11.95 -41.50
CA GLN A 37 -24.36 12.56 -41.56
C GLN A 37 -24.41 13.72 -42.57
N THR A 38 -25.48 13.70 -43.36
CA THR A 38 -25.80 14.75 -44.33
C THR A 38 -27.18 15.30 -44.00
N GLN A 39 -27.25 16.60 -43.71
CA GLN A 39 -28.50 17.23 -43.28
C GLN A 39 -29.42 17.55 -44.46
N ASN A 40 -30.73 17.62 -44.17
CA ASN A 40 -31.76 18.08 -45.12
C ASN A 40 -31.81 17.28 -46.43
N VAL A 41 -31.58 15.97 -46.36
CA VAL A 41 -31.54 15.02 -47.48
C VAL A 41 -32.92 14.44 -47.78
N ASP A 42 -33.67 14.10 -46.75
CA ASP A 42 -35.03 13.57 -46.85
C ASP A 42 -36.03 14.52 -46.16
N MET A 43 -36.48 15.54 -46.90
CA MET A 43 -37.41 16.54 -46.37
C MET A 43 -38.85 16.03 -46.34
N ASN A 44 -39.15 14.98 -47.12
CA ASN A 44 -40.49 14.44 -47.26
C ASN A 44 -40.75 13.23 -46.33
N GLU A 45 -39.70 12.71 -45.68
CA GLU A 45 -39.69 11.62 -44.71
C GLU A 45 -40.14 10.27 -45.32
N ASP A 46 -39.81 10.03 -46.59
CA ASP A 46 -40.12 8.78 -47.30
C ASP A 46 -38.99 7.74 -47.24
N GLY A 47 -37.85 8.08 -46.59
CA GLY A 47 -36.68 7.22 -46.46
C GLY A 47 -35.82 7.16 -47.72
N ILE A 48 -35.95 8.15 -48.62
CA ILE A 48 -35.20 8.27 -49.86
C ILE A 48 -34.67 9.69 -50.00
N ALA A 49 -33.42 9.84 -50.46
CA ALA A 49 -32.86 11.15 -50.75
C ALA A 49 -33.71 11.93 -51.78
N ASP A 50 -34.12 13.14 -51.40
CA ASP A 50 -34.89 14.04 -52.25
C ASP A 50 -34.09 14.47 -53.49
N LYS A 51 -34.78 14.58 -54.62
CA LYS A 51 -34.14 14.94 -55.89
C LYS A 51 -33.43 16.31 -55.81
N GLY A 52 -32.13 16.32 -56.10
CA GLY A 52 -31.32 17.53 -56.14
C GLY A 52 -30.71 17.93 -54.81
N LYS A 53 -30.95 17.15 -53.75
CA LYS A 53 -30.18 17.21 -52.50
C LYS A 53 -28.85 16.46 -52.67
N ARG A 54 -27.84 16.88 -51.91
CA ARG A 54 -26.59 16.13 -51.80
C ARG A 54 -26.81 14.96 -50.86
N SER A 55 -26.34 13.78 -51.23
CA SER A 55 -26.44 12.57 -50.43
C SER A 55 -25.19 11.74 -50.68
N ILE A 56 -24.52 11.33 -49.61
CA ILE A 56 -23.31 10.51 -49.73
C ILE A 56 -23.67 9.17 -50.35
N TYR A 57 -24.82 8.60 -49.98
CA TYR A 57 -25.25 7.32 -50.55
C TYR A 57 -25.46 7.40 -52.06
N THR A 58 -26.11 8.46 -52.56
CA THR A 58 -26.40 8.59 -54.00
C THR A 58 -25.19 9.05 -54.83
N GLU A 59 -24.29 9.83 -54.25
CA GLU A 59 -23.08 10.31 -54.91
C GLU A 59 -21.96 9.26 -54.90
N HIS A 60 -21.80 8.55 -53.77
CA HIS A 60 -20.73 7.58 -53.52
C HIS A 60 -21.25 6.25 -52.95
N PRO A 61 -22.11 5.54 -53.70
CA PRO A 61 -22.70 4.28 -53.26
C PRO A 61 -21.65 3.20 -52.97
N GLU A 62 -20.47 3.26 -53.57
CA GLU A 62 -19.35 2.32 -53.40
C GLU A 62 -18.70 2.39 -52.02
N TRP A 63 -18.76 3.54 -51.34
CA TRP A 63 -18.18 3.73 -50.01
C TRP A 63 -18.97 3.02 -48.90
N ILE A 64 -20.25 2.76 -49.12
CA ILE A 64 -21.16 2.36 -48.05
C ILE A 64 -20.90 0.91 -47.62
N GLN A 65 -20.93 0.67 -46.31
CA GLN A 65 -20.90 -0.67 -45.74
C GLN A 65 -22.09 -1.50 -46.24
N VAL A 66 -21.83 -2.77 -46.58
CA VAL A 66 -22.84 -3.71 -47.09
C VAL A 66 -23.03 -4.83 -46.08
N GLY A 67 -24.26 -5.13 -45.71
CA GLY A 67 -24.60 -6.18 -44.76
C GLY A 67 -24.57 -7.55 -45.40
N ARG A 68 -24.69 -8.58 -44.57
CA ARG A 68 -24.73 -9.98 -44.98
C ARG A 68 -25.90 -10.29 -45.91
N ASP A 69 -27.01 -9.56 -45.75
CA ASP A 69 -28.18 -9.62 -46.62
C ASP A 69 -28.04 -8.84 -47.93
N GLY A 70 -26.94 -8.10 -48.11
CA GLY A 70 -26.64 -7.28 -49.29
C GLY A 70 -27.24 -5.87 -49.25
N ARG A 71 -27.95 -5.48 -48.18
CA ARG A 71 -28.40 -4.09 -47.98
C ARG A 71 -27.20 -3.19 -47.69
N LYS A 72 -27.34 -1.90 -48.01
CA LYS A 72 -26.36 -0.86 -47.69
C LYS A 72 -26.77 -0.15 -46.41
N ALA A 73 -25.80 0.15 -45.55
CA ALA A 73 -26.01 0.79 -44.27
C ALA A 73 -26.29 2.30 -44.45
N VAL A 74 -27.54 2.61 -44.79
CA VAL A 74 -28.06 3.95 -45.06
C VAL A 74 -29.36 4.10 -44.28
N PHE A 75 -29.43 5.12 -43.44
CA PHE A 75 -30.54 5.38 -42.55
C PHE A 75 -31.01 6.82 -42.70
N TYR A 76 -32.27 7.09 -42.36
CA TYR A 76 -32.86 8.41 -42.48
C TYR A 76 -33.72 8.75 -41.26
N GLY A 77 -33.70 10.02 -40.88
CA GLY A 77 -34.50 10.55 -39.78
C GLY A 77 -34.09 10.00 -38.42
N ASN A 78 -34.97 10.14 -37.41
CA ASN A 78 -34.73 9.88 -35.98
C ASN A 78 -34.46 8.40 -35.60
N VAL A 79 -33.63 7.69 -36.37
CA VAL A 79 -33.15 6.32 -36.10
C VAL A 79 -32.34 6.25 -34.81
N ALA A 80 -31.69 7.35 -34.44
CA ALA A 80 -31.05 7.59 -33.16
C ALA A 80 -31.31 9.03 -32.72
N PHE A 81 -31.10 9.35 -31.43
CA PHE A 81 -31.44 10.69 -30.90
C PHE A 81 -30.56 11.81 -31.48
N TRP A 82 -29.37 11.47 -31.98
CA TRP A 82 -28.42 12.41 -32.59
C TRP A 82 -28.61 12.56 -34.11
N VAL A 83 -29.46 11.74 -34.74
CA VAL A 83 -29.76 11.85 -36.18
C VAL A 83 -31.01 12.70 -36.35
N ASP A 84 -30.84 13.89 -36.92
CA ASP A 84 -31.96 14.81 -37.15
C ASP A 84 -32.99 14.23 -38.13
N LYS A 85 -34.25 14.63 -37.94
CA LYS A 85 -35.44 14.16 -38.65
C LYS A 85 -35.31 14.11 -40.17
N HIS A 86 -34.58 15.05 -40.78
CA HIS A 86 -34.44 15.15 -42.24
C HIS A 86 -33.06 14.73 -42.76
N SER A 87 -32.24 14.14 -41.89
CA SER A 87 -30.86 13.80 -42.20
C SER A 87 -30.71 12.38 -42.71
N GLU A 88 -29.75 12.21 -43.61
CA GLU A 88 -29.19 10.91 -44.01
C GLU A 88 -28.04 10.58 -43.07
N ASP A 89 -28.00 9.34 -42.59
CA ASP A 89 -26.88 8.76 -41.86
C ASP A 89 -26.34 7.55 -42.63
N VAL A 90 -25.06 7.58 -43.00
CA VAL A 90 -24.41 6.50 -43.75
C VAL A 90 -23.18 5.97 -43.06
N TRP A 91 -23.01 4.65 -43.11
CA TRP A 91 -21.85 3.96 -42.55
C TRP A 91 -20.88 3.56 -43.66
N ILE A 92 -19.63 3.97 -43.52
CA ILE A 92 -18.61 3.92 -44.57
C ILE A 92 -17.65 2.75 -44.35
N CYS A 93 -17.25 2.08 -45.43
CA CYS A 93 -16.31 0.98 -45.38
C CYS A 93 -14.86 1.49 -45.22
N PRO A 94 -14.12 1.07 -44.17
CA PRO A 94 -12.71 1.48 -43.98
C PRO A 94 -11.75 0.94 -45.05
N ASN A 95 -12.23 0.01 -45.89
CA ASN A 95 -11.47 -0.63 -46.95
C ASN A 95 -11.73 -0.03 -48.33
N ASP A 96 -12.67 0.91 -48.46
CA ASP A 96 -12.82 1.64 -49.72
C ASP A 96 -11.56 2.51 -49.96
N PRO A 97 -10.85 2.33 -51.09
CA PRO A 97 -9.56 2.97 -51.31
C PRO A 97 -9.66 4.49 -51.54
N GLU A 98 -10.76 4.97 -52.13
CA GLU A 98 -10.95 6.39 -52.40
C GLU A 98 -11.27 7.13 -51.11
N TYR A 99 -12.28 6.65 -50.37
CA TYR A 99 -12.68 7.20 -49.08
C TYR A 99 -11.52 7.22 -48.09
N ARG A 100 -10.84 6.07 -47.90
CA ARG A 100 -9.69 5.97 -46.98
C ARG A 100 -8.62 6.99 -47.34
N SER A 101 -8.32 7.19 -48.62
CA SER A 101 -7.36 8.21 -49.06
C SER A 101 -7.79 9.63 -48.73
N ILE A 102 -9.07 9.96 -48.92
CA ILE A 102 -9.60 11.29 -48.60
C ILE A 102 -9.54 11.54 -47.09
N PHE A 103 -10.02 10.59 -46.28
CA PHE A 103 -10.04 10.71 -44.83
C PHE A 103 -8.63 10.89 -44.25
N LEU A 104 -7.66 10.06 -44.66
CA LEU A 104 -6.27 10.17 -44.21
C LEU A 104 -5.63 11.52 -44.57
N LYS A 105 -5.93 12.08 -45.76
CA LYS A 105 -5.50 13.43 -46.13
C LYS A 105 -6.13 14.50 -45.24
N THR A 106 -7.39 14.32 -44.84
CA THR A 106 -8.09 15.21 -43.91
C THR A 106 -7.42 15.15 -42.53
N VAL A 107 -7.13 13.96 -42.01
CA VAL A 107 -6.36 13.75 -40.77
C VAL A 107 -5.02 14.48 -40.81
N ARG A 108 -4.24 14.30 -41.88
CA ARG A 108 -2.93 14.96 -42.06
C ARG A 108 -3.03 16.50 -42.01
N LYS A 109 -4.12 17.08 -42.53
CA LYS A 109 -4.36 18.54 -42.48
C LYS A 109 -4.78 19.04 -41.10
N ILE A 110 -5.59 18.25 -40.39
CA ILE A 110 -6.12 18.59 -39.06
C ILE A 110 -5.03 18.48 -37.98
N ALA A 111 -4.21 17.43 -38.02
CA ALA A 111 -3.21 17.12 -37.00
C ALA A 111 -2.31 18.30 -36.53
N PRO A 112 -1.78 19.18 -37.40
CA PRO A 112 -0.98 20.34 -36.94
C PRO A 112 -1.82 21.42 -36.21
N CYS A 113 -3.15 21.38 -36.33
CA CYS A 113 -4.06 22.40 -35.82
C CYS A 113 -4.61 22.09 -34.42
N VAL A 114 -4.40 20.87 -33.91
CA VAL A 114 -4.96 20.36 -32.63
C VAL A 114 -3.89 19.65 -31.79
N ASP A 115 -4.19 19.30 -30.54
CA ASP A 115 -3.30 18.55 -29.63
C ASP A 115 -3.57 17.04 -29.67
N GLY A 116 -4.76 16.63 -30.08
CA GLY A 116 -5.10 15.24 -30.34
C GLY A 116 -6.34 15.08 -31.22
N ILE A 117 -6.53 13.86 -31.70
CA ILE A 117 -7.68 13.45 -32.50
C ILE A 117 -8.41 12.36 -31.70
N TYR A 118 -9.68 12.61 -31.45
CA TYR A 118 -10.58 11.72 -30.77
C TYR A 118 -11.44 11.02 -31.82
N LEU A 119 -11.35 9.70 -31.89
CA LEU A 119 -12.00 8.87 -32.89
C LEU A 119 -13.14 8.10 -32.25
N ASP A 120 -14.34 8.27 -32.78
CA ASP A 120 -15.51 7.51 -32.40
C ASP A 120 -16.03 6.67 -33.58
N VAL A 121 -16.87 5.66 -33.31
CA VAL A 121 -17.55 4.82 -34.29
C VAL A 121 -16.63 4.21 -35.37
N VAL A 122 -15.41 3.85 -34.98
CA VAL A 122 -14.46 3.12 -35.86
C VAL A 122 -14.82 1.64 -35.92
N ILE A 123 -15.99 1.35 -36.47
CA ILE A 123 -16.59 0.02 -36.47
C ILE A 123 -17.07 -0.45 -37.85
N PHE A 124 -17.12 -1.77 -38.00
CA PHE A 124 -18.02 -2.40 -38.95
C PHE A 124 -19.41 -2.52 -38.33
N LEU A 125 -20.44 -2.01 -39.00
CA LEU A 125 -21.79 -1.99 -38.47
C LEU A 125 -22.35 -3.40 -38.26
N ASN A 126 -22.79 -3.71 -37.05
CA ASN A 126 -23.51 -4.95 -36.76
C ASN A 126 -25.00 -4.73 -36.51
N SER A 127 -25.33 -3.78 -35.65
CA SER A 127 -26.71 -3.45 -35.28
C SER A 127 -26.91 -1.93 -35.18
N PHE A 128 -27.92 -1.38 -35.87
CA PHE A 128 -28.35 0.03 -35.81
C PHE A 128 -29.71 0.22 -36.48
N GLY A 129 -30.68 0.85 -35.81
CA GLY A 129 -32.02 1.01 -36.37
C GLY A 129 -32.70 -0.33 -36.71
N ASP A 130 -33.05 -0.53 -37.99
CA ASP A 130 -33.63 -1.77 -38.53
C ASP A 130 -32.57 -2.77 -39.07
N TRP A 131 -31.29 -2.46 -38.87
CA TRP A 131 -30.16 -3.32 -39.18
C TRP A 131 -29.82 -4.10 -37.92
N GLU A 132 -30.23 -5.37 -37.79
CA GLU A 132 -29.96 -6.17 -36.58
C GLU A 132 -29.14 -7.41 -36.95
N GLU A 133 -27.98 -7.60 -36.29
CA GLU A 133 -27.08 -8.74 -36.50
C GLU A 133 -26.75 -8.99 -37.99
N ASN A 134 -26.55 -7.92 -38.76
CA ASN A 134 -26.37 -7.97 -40.21
C ASN A 134 -24.91 -7.80 -40.66
N TYR A 135 -23.95 -7.85 -39.72
CA TYR A 135 -22.50 -7.98 -39.93
C TYR A 135 -21.94 -7.36 -41.22
N ALA A 136 -21.60 -6.08 -41.18
CA ALA A 136 -20.81 -5.48 -42.25
C ALA A 136 -19.32 -5.93 -42.19
N CYS A 137 -18.56 -5.98 -43.27
CA CYS A 137 -18.89 -5.46 -44.59
C CYS A 137 -18.71 -6.54 -45.68
N HIS A 138 -19.74 -6.68 -46.52
CA HIS A 138 -19.83 -7.54 -47.70
C HIS A 138 -19.74 -6.75 -49.02
N CYS A 139 -19.13 -5.56 -49.01
CA CYS A 139 -18.93 -4.77 -50.23
C CYS A 139 -17.91 -5.47 -51.17
N GLU A 140 -17.81 -4.98 -52.40
CA GLU A 140 -16.90 -5.59 -53.40
C GLU A 140 -15.43 -5.47 -53.00
N ASP A 141 -15.02 -4.40 -52.32
CA ASP A 141 -13.65 -4.26 -51.82
C ASP A 141 -13.33 -5.25 -50.71
N CYS A 142 -14.22 -5.42 -49.72
CA CYS A 142 -14.02 -6.41 -48.68
C CYS A 142 -13.98 -7.83 -49.25
N LYS A 143 -14.86 -8.17 -50.20
CA LYS A 143 -14.83 -9.48 -50.88
C LYS A 143 -13.51 -9.71 -51.59
N ARG A 144 -13.04 -8.71 -52.34
CA ARG A 144 -11.77 -8.78 -53.07
C ARG A 144 -10.59 -8.94 -52.11
N LEU A 145 -10.47 -8.08 -51.10
CA LEU A 145 -9.36 -8.09 -50.15
C LEU A 145 -9.32 -9.38 -49.33
N PHE A 146 -10.47 -9.84 -48.81
CA PHE A 146 -10.52 -11.10 -48.07
C PHE A 146 -10.11 -12.30 -48.93
N LYS A 147 -10.49 -12.30 -50.22
CA LYS A 147 -10.07 -13.31 -51.19
C LYS A 147 -8.57 -13.24 -51.48
N GLU A 148 -8.02 -12.05 -51.66
CA GLU A 148 -6.60 -11.82 -51.95
C GLU A 148 -5.71 -12.19 -50.75
N GLU A 149 -6.11 -11.80 -49.54
CA GLU A 149 -5.29 -11.95 -48.33
C GLU A 149 -5.43 -13.32 -47.67
N LYS A 150 -6.65 -13.89 -47.62
CA LYS A 150 -6.91 -15.16 -46.93
C LYS A 150 -7.17 -16.32 -47.90
N GLY A 151 -7.37 -16.06 -49.20
CA GLY A 151 -7.69 -17.09 -50.19
C GLY A 151 -9.14 -17.62 -50.10
N LEU A 152 -9.99 -16.97 -49.30
CA LEU A 152 -11.33 -17.45 -48.94
C LEU A 152 -12.41 -16.46 -49.39
N ASP A 153 -13.63 -16.93 -49.60
CA ASP A 153 -14.79 -16.07 -49.87
C ASP A 153 -15.46 -15.66 -48.55
N ILE A 154 -15.96 -14.44 -48.43
CA ILE A 154 -16.64 -13.99 -47.19
C ILE A 154 -17.80 -14.94 -46.85
N PRO A 155 -17.89 -15.46 -45.62
CA PRO A 155 -18.93 -16.39 -45.20
C PRO A 155 -20.31 -15.75 -45.26
N LYS A 156 -21.34 -16.52 -45.64
CA LYS A 156 -22.75 -16.07 -45.62
C LYS A 156 -23.46 -16.34 -44.29
N ASN A 157 -22.83 -17.12 -43.41
CA ASN A 157 -23.36 -17.57 -42.14
C ASN A 157 -22.21 -17.94 -41.20
N GLU A 158 -22.52 -18.20 -39.93
CA GLU A 158 -21.55 -18.45 -38.86
C GLU A 158 -20.94 -19.86 -38.90
N TYR A 159 -20.58 -20.33 -40.10
CA TYR A 159 -19.98 -21.65 -40.33
C TYR A 159 -18.72 -21.53 -41.19
N GLY A 160 -17.89 -22.57 -41.16
CA GLY A 160 -16.68 -22.64 -42.00
C GLY A 160 -15.65 -21.59 -41.62
N ASN A 161 -15.40 -20.62 -42.50
CA ASN A 161 -14.38 -19.59 -42.35
C ASN A 161 -14.83 -18.34 -41.57
N TRP A 162 -15.96 -18.42 -40.84
CA TRP A 162 -16.47 -17.34 -39.99
C TRP A 162 -15.42 -16.76 -39.03
N LYS A 163 -14.75 -17.61 -38.24
CA LYS A 163 -13.74 -17.15 -37.28
C LYS A 163 -12.61 -16.38 -37.97
N THR A 164 -12.14 -16.87 -39.12
CA THR A 164 -11.12 -16.19 -39.93
C THR A 164 -11.60 -14.84 -40.46
N TRP A 165 -12.89 -14.72 -40.81
CA TRP A 165 -13.46 -13.46 -41.27
C TRP A 165 -13.62 -12.44 -40.14
N ILE A 166 -14.03 -12.86 -38.95
CA ILE A 166 -14.09 -12.00 -37.75
C ILE A 166 -12.70 -11.44 -37.42
N LEU A 167 -11.69 -12.30 -37.28
CA LEU A 167 -10.31 -11.88 -37.00
C LEU A 167 -9.75 -10.96 -38.10
N TRP A 168 -10.14 -11.19 -39.36
CA TRP A 168 -9.76 -10.31 -40.46
C TRP A 168 -10.41 -8.91 -40.35
N ARG A 169 -11.66 -8.81 -39.90
CA ARG A 169 -12.31 -7.50 -39.67
C ARG A 169 -11.57 -6.70 -38.59
N GLU A 170 -11.20 -7.35 -37.49
CA GLU A 170 -10.36 -6.73 -36.45
C GLU A 170 -9.02 -6.25 -37.02
N GLU A 171 -8.35 -7.06 -37.83
CA GLU A 171 -7.11 -6.70 -38.52
C GLU A 171 -7.30 -5.46 -39.42
N LYS A 172 -8.41 -5.38 -40.17
CA LYS A 172 -8.69 -4.20 -41.02
C LYS A 172 -8.96 -2.93 -40.22
N ILE A 173 -9.65 -3.01 -39.08
CA ILE A 173 -9.84 -1.84 -38.19
C ILE A 173 -8.50 -1.41 -37.60
N LYS A 174 -7.68 -2.37 -37.14
CA LYS A 174 -6.33 -2.12 -36.63
C LYS A 174 -5.47 -1.38 -37.65
N GLU A 175 -5.40 -1.88 -38.89
CA GLU A 175 -4.66 -1.24 -39.99
C GLU A 175 -5.16 0.18 -40.28
N PHE A 176 -6.47 0.40 -40.22
CA PHE A 176 -7.05 1.73 -40.45
C PHE A 176 -6.64 2.73 -39.37
N LEU A 177 -6.64 2.32 -38.09
CA LEU A 177 -6.15 3.13 -36.97
C LEU A 177 -4.64 3.41 -37.05
N GLU A 178 -3.84 2.40 -37.44
CA GLU A 178 -2.40 2.56 -37.65
C GLU A 178 -2.10 3.57 -38.77
N ASP A 179 -2.85 3.53 -39.86
CA ASP A 179 -2.74 4.52 -40.94
C ASP A 179 -3.11 5.93 -40.47
N ILE A 180 -4.22 6.09 -39.71
CA ILE A 180 -4.61 7.38 -39.14
C ILE A 180 -3.49 7.94 -38.26
N LYS A 181 -2.96 7.11 -37.35
CA LYS A 181 -1.89 7.52 -36.43
C LYS A 181 -0.62 7.90 -37.17
N LYS A 182 -0.24 7.13 -38.19
CA LYS A 182 0.92 7.41 -39.03
C LYS A 182 0.75 8.76 -39.74
N GLU A 183 -0.37 8.95 -40.42
CA GLU A 183 -0.66 10.16 -41.20
C GLU A 183 -0.73 11.42 -40.31
N ALA A 184 -1.33 11.29 -39.11
CA ALA A 184 -1.36 12.36 -38.13
C ALA A 184 0.06 12.71 -37.64
N ARG A 185 0.87 11.70 -37.30
CA ARG A 185 2.24 11.89 -36.77
C ARG A 185 3.24 12.41 -37.80
N GLU A 186 3.05 12.08 -39.08
CA GLU A 186 3.84 12.68 -40.16
C GLU A 186 3.65 14.21 -40.24
N ALA A 187 2.47 14.71 -39.87
CA ALA A 187 2.19 16.15 -39.85
C ALA A 187 2.46 16.80 -38.47
N ASN A 188 2.27 16.07 -37.38
CA ASN A 188 2.51 16.51 -36.01
C ASN A 188 3.01 15.34 -35.15
N PRO A 189 4.32 15.20 -34.91
CA PRO A 189 4.88 14.07 -34.15
C PRO A 189 4.34 13.91 -32.73
N ASP A 190 3.86 15.00 -32.11
CA ASP A 190 3.39 15.01 -30.72
C ASP A 190 1.88 14.75 -30.58
N ILE A 191 1.15 14.60 -31.70
CA ILE A 191 -0.30 14.38 -31.71
C ILE A 191 -0.68 13.11 -30.94
N LYS A 192 -1.75 13.20 -30.15
CA LYS A 192 -2.36 12.04 -29.49
C LYS A 192 -3.54 11.51 -30.29
N ILE A 193 -3.62 10.19 -30.40
CA ILE A 193 -4.79 9.49 -30.97
C ILE A 193 -5.56 8.84 -29.82
N ILE A 194 -6.83 9.22 -29.70
CA ILE A 194 -7.76 8.71 -28.69
C ILE A 194 -8.83 7.91 -29.42
N LEU A 195 -9.15 6.71 -28.93
CA LEU A 195 -10.21 5.87 -29.48
C LEU A 195 -11.30 5.68 -28.44
N GLU A 196 -12.50 6.13 -28.77
CA GLU A 196 -13.71 5.77 -28.06
C GLU A 196 -14.18 4.38 -28.48
N HIS A 197 -14.77 3.67 -27.53
CA HIS A 197 -15.58 2.51 -27.85
C HIS A 197 -16.71 2.33 -26.85
N TRP A 198 -17.76 1.74 -27.39
CA TRP A 198 -18.96 1.31 -26.70
C TRP A 198 -19.04 -0.22 -26.75
N HIS A 199 -19.20 -0.87 -25.59
CA HIS A 199 -19.46 -2.33 -25.43
C HIS A 199 -18.36 -3.31 -25.92
N GLY A 200 -17.12 -2.84 -26.09
CA GLY A 200 -16.01 -3.64 -26.63
C GLY A 200 -15.73 -4.95 -25.87
N PHE A 201 -15.84 -4.96 -24.54
CA PHE A 201 -15.44 -6.09 -23.69
C PHE A 201 -16.32 -7.34 -23.80
N TYR A 202 -17.58 -7.20 -24.25
CA TYR A 202 -18.55 -8.29 -24.36
C TYR A 202 -18.93 -8.59 -25.81
N GLU A 203 -19.22 -7.59 -26.64
CA GLU A 203 -19.66 -7.83 -28.04
C GLU A 203 -18.76 -7.19 -29.11
N GLY A 204 -17.59 -6.65 -28.74
CA GLY A 204 -16.76 -5.85 -29.65
C GLY A 204 -16.37 -6.54 -30.96
N PHE A 205 -16.12 -7.86 -30.96
CA PHE A 205 -15.77 -8.59 -32.18
C PHE A 205 -16.88 -8.53 -33.25
N LYS A 206 -18.15 -8.32 -32.85
CA LYS A 206 -19.26 -8.13 -33.80
C LYS A 206 -19.04 -6.89 -34.66
N THR A 207 -18.38 -5.87 -34.12
CA THR A 207 -18.10 -4.59 -34.79
C THR A 207 -16.66 -4.47 -35.29
N GLY A 208 -15.85 -5.52 -35.16
CA GLY A 208 -14.42 -5.49 -35.49
C GLY A 208 -13.57 -4.78 -34.43
N TRP A 209 -14.14 -4.49 -33.26
CA TRP A 209 -13.39 -4.02 -32.11
C TRP A 209 -12.70 -5.19 -31.42
N SER A 210 -11.49 -4.94 -30.90
CA SER A 210 -10.72 -5.91 -30.13
C SER A 210 -9.92 -5.23 -29.04
N ILE A 211 -9.63 -5.96 -27.96
CA ILE A 211 -8.71 -5.50 -26.90
C ILE A 211 -7.33 -5.12 -27.44
N ASP A 212 -6.92 -5.70 -28.57
CA ASP A 212 -5.63 -5.44 -29.24
C ASP A 212 -5.55 -4.03 -29.84
N LEU A 213 -6.69 -3.34 -30.04
CA LEU A 213 -6.72 -1.98 -30.59
C LEU A 213 -6.05 -0.98 -29.66
N ARG A 214 -5.98 -1.27 -28.35
CA ARG A 214 -5.24 -0.48 -27.36
C ARG A 214 -3.83 -0.12 -27.83
N ASP A 215 -3.15 -1.03 -28.53
CA ASP A 215 -1.74 -0.87 -28.92
C ASP A 215 -1.59 0.10 -30.09
N THR A 216 -2.67 0.28 -30.87
CA THR A 216 -2.68 1.18 -32.01
C THR A 216 -2.88 2.63 -31.63
N VAL A 217 -3.45 2.93 -30.47
CA VAL A 217 -3.77 4.31 -30.05
C VAL A 217 -2.96 4.75 -28.82
N ASP A 218 -3.07 6.02 -28.45
CA ASP A 218 -2.37 6.59 -27.30
C ASP A 218 -3.23 6.55 -26.03
N ILE A 219 -4.55 6.67 -26.17
CA ILE A 219 -5.53 6.62 -25.07
C ILE A 219 -6.76 5.85 -25.55
N MET A 220 -7.30 4.98 -24.68
CA MET A 220 -8.63 4.40 -24.83
C MET A 220 -9.63 5.21 -24.00
N THR A 221 -10.76 5.55 -24.60
CA THR A 221 -11.94 6.04 -23.89
C THR A 221 -12.96 4.93 -23.86
N HIS A 222 -13.33 4.50 -22.65
CA HIS A 222 -14.34 3.50 -22.39
C HIS A 222 -15.66 4.22 -22.08
N GLU A 223 -16.60 4.17 -23.00
CA GLU A 223 -17.96 4.62 -22.70
C GLU A 223 -18.65 3.56 -21.84
N TYR A 224 -19.08 3.94 -20.65
CA TYR A 224 -19.69 3.05 -19.68
C TYR A 224 -20.85 3.72 -18.93
N HIS A 225 -21.98 3.04 -18.91
CA HIS A 225 -23.15 3.48 -18.15
C HIS A 225 -23.11 2.85 -16.76
N ALA A 226 -22.38 3.49 -15.84
CA ALA A 226 -22.35 3.08 -14.44
C ALA A 226 -23.71 3.32 -13.77
N ALA A 227 -24.08 2.50 -12.78
CA ALA A 227 -25.37 2.54 -12.08
C ALA A 227 -25.70 3.93 -11.51
N THR A 228 -24.70 4.78 -11.30
CA THR A 228 -24.85 6.18 -10.89
C THR A 228 -25.65 7.05 -11.85
N TYR A 229 -25.92 6.63 -13.09
CA TYR A 229 -26.75 7.39 -14.02
C TYR A 229 -28.24 7.47 -13.59
N ASP A 230 -28.70 6.52 -12.77
CA ASP A 230 -30.03 6.51 -12.15
C ASP A 230 -29.93 6.08 -10.68
N THR A 231 -30.37 6.92 -9.75
CA THR A 231 -30.36 6.60 -8.31
C THR A 231 -31.12 5.32 -7.98
N SER A 232 -32.12 4.93 -8.79
CA SER A 232 -32.86 3.69 -8.58
C SER A 232 -32.00 2.42 -8.77
N MET A 233 -30.90 2.53 -9.52
CA MET A 233 -29.94 1.46 -9.79
C MET A 233 -28.79 1.39 -8.78
N CYS A 234 -28.65 2.40 -7.91
CA CYS A 234 -27.59 2.46 -6.90
C CYS A 234 -27.84 1.44 -5.77
N ASP A 235 -27.47 0.19 -5.98
CA ASP A 235 -27.37 -0.83 -4.94
C ASP A 235 -25.95 -1.42 -4.88
N PHE A 236 -25.66 -2.14 -3.80
CA PHE A 236 -24.34 -2.70 -3.56
C PHE A 236 -23.82 -3.58 -4.72
N TYR A 237 -24.66 -4.45 -5.30
CA TYR A 237 -24.19 -5.38 -6.33
C TYR A 237 -23.97 -4.68 -7.67
N ASN A 238 -24.81 -3.70 -8.01
CA ASN A 238 -24.61 -2.87 -9.19
C ASN A 238 -23.33 -2.02 -9.09
N LEU A 239 -23.07 -1.40 -7.93
CA LEU A 239 -21.86 -0.62 -7.71
C LEU A 239 -20.60 -1.51 -7.67
N LEU A 240 -20.70 -2.71 -7.07
CA LEU A 240 -19.61 -3.69 -7.08
C LEU A 240 -19.29 -4.19 -8.50
N ARG A 241 -20.32 -4.41 -9.33
CA ARG A 241 -20.18 -4.72 -10.76
C ARG A 241 -19.47 -3.59 -11.50
N ASP A 242 -19.83 -2.34 -11.23
CA ASP A 242 -19.18 -1.18 -11.84
C ASP A 242 -17.68 -1.13 -11.50
N VAL A 243 -17.31 -1.33 -10.23
CA VAL A 243 -15.88 -1.39 -9.82
C VAL A 243 -15.14 -2.53 -10.50
N ALA A 244 -15.76 -3.72 -10.60
CA ALA A 244 -15.18 -4.88 -11.29
C ALA A 244 -14.90 -4.59 -12.78
N LEU A 245 -15.82 -3.92 -13.47
CA LEU A 245 -15.69 -3.54 -14.88
C LEU A 245 -14.66 -2.43 -15.08
N LEU A 246 -14.63 -1.44 -14.19
CA LEU A 246 -13.62 -0.39 -14.18
C LEU A 246 -12.22 -0.97 -13.95
N LYS A 247 -12.07 -1.99 -13.09
CA LYS A 247 -10.80 -2.70 -12.89
C LYS A 247 -10.35 -3.41 -14.17
N PHE A 248 -11.27 -4.06 -14.89
CA PHE A 248 -10.97 -4.63 -16.21
C PHE A 248 -10.40 -3.59 -17.17
N TYR A 249 -11.00 -2.41 -17.29
CA TYR A 249 -10.50 -1.35 -18.17
C TYR A 249 -9.14 -0.81 -17.72
N ARG A 250 -8.95 -0.58 -16.42
CA ARG A 250 -7.65 -0.15 -15.86
C ARG A 250 -6.54 -1.11 -16.23
N ASP A 251 -6.78 -2.41 -16.06
CA ASP A 251 -5.78 -3.44 -16.32
C ASP A 251 -5.57 -3.67 -17.82
N LEU A 252 -6.63 -3.48 -18.63
CA LEU A 252 -6.52 -3.49 -20.08
C LEU A 252 -5.57 -2.39 -20.53
N ASP A 253 -5.73 -1.14 -20.08
CA ASP A 253 -4.92 -0.02 -20.57
C ASP A 253 -3.49 0.02 -20.00
N LYS A 254 -3.21 -0.73 -18.95
CA LYS A 254 -1.86 -0.88 -18.33
C LYS A 254 -1.22 0.48 -18.06
N GLU A 255 -0.14 0.83 -18.78
CA GLU A 255 0.62 2.06 -18.62
C GLU A 255 -0.08 3.32 -19.20
N LYS A 256 -1.14 3.15 -19.99
CA LYS A 256 -1.87 4.26 -20.63
C LYS A 256 -3.01 4.75 -19.74
N PRO A 257 -3.43 6.02 -19.81
CA PRO A 257 -4.64 6.49 -19.13
C PRO A 257 -5.89 5.69 -19.54
N SER A 258 -6.81 5.47 -18.60
CA SER A 258 -8.13 4.84 -18.87
C SER A 258 -9.21 5.87 -18.71
N TRP A 259 -9.63 6.50 -19.81
CA TRP A 259 -10.68 7.50 -19.75
C TRP A 259 -12.03 6.82 -19.67
N ILE A 260 -12.76 7.06 -18.58
CA ILE A 260 -14.09 6.48 -18.38
C ILE A 260 -15.12 7.56 -18.66
N LEU A 261 -15.66 7.53 -19.87
CA LEU A 261 -16.79 8.35 -20.27
C LEU A 261 -18.05 7.75 -19.64
N SER A 262 -18.57 8.40 -18.60
CA SER A 262 -19.71 7.90 -17.83
C SER A 262 -20.64 9.02 -17.41
N TYR A 263 -21.88 8.63 -17.16
CA TYR A 263 -22.98 9.52 -16.87
C TYR A 263 -23.32 9.52 -15.37
N SER A 264 -23.75 10.66 -14.86
CA SER A 264 -24.24 10.79 -13.50
C SER A 264 -25.42 11.77 -13.40
N VAL A 265 -26.13 11.72 -12.28
CA VAL A 265 -27.05 12.78 -11.87
C VAL A 265 -26.46 13.57 -10.71
N LYS A 266 -27.10 14.69 -10.34
CA LYS A 266 -26.58 15.62 -9.33
C LYS A 266 -26.26 14.94 -8.00
N GLU A 267 -27.09 13.97 -7.64
CA GLU A 267 -27.00 13.20 -6.40
C GLU A 267 -25.80 12.26 -6.42
N THR A 268 -25.52 11.59 -7.53
CA THR A 268 -24.55 10.48 -7.63
C THR A 268 -23.19 10.87 -8.20
N GLN A 269 -22.98 12.13 -8.59
CA GLN A 269 -21.74 12.58 -9.23
C GLN A 269 -20.49 12.33 -8.36
N THR A 270 -20.57 12.56 -7.04
CA THR A 270 -19.47 12.22 -6.11
C THR A 270 -19.21 10.72 -6.11
N LEU A 271 -20.28 9.92 -5.99
CA LEU A 271 -20.19 8.46 -5.97
C LEU A 271 -19.54 7.91 -7.25
N LEU A 272 -19.91 8.43 -8.43
CA LEU A 272 -19.27 8.05 -9.69
C LEU A 272 -17.75 8.30 -9.66
N ALA A 273 -17.32 9.46 -9.15
CA ALA A 273 -15.91 9.76 -9.00
C ALA A 273 -15.22 8.81 -8.01
N GLU A 274 -15.88 8.45 -6.90
CA GLU A 274 -15.37 7.45 -5.93
C GLU A 274 -15.14 6.09 -6.59
N LEU A 275 -16.09 5.58 -7.38
CA LEU A 275 -15.96 4.30 -8.11
C LEU A 275 -14.77 4.31 -9.09
N ILE A 276 -14.66 5.38 -9.88
CA ILE A 276 -13.61 5.51 -10.91
C ILE A 276 -12.23 5.66 -10.26
N LEU A 277 -12.12 6.48 -9.21
CA LEU A 277 -10.85 6.70 -8.51
C LEU A 277 -10.39 5.46 -7.74
N GLU A 278 -11.30 4.68 -7.15
CA GLU A 278 -10.98 3.42 -6.46
C GLU A 278 -10.13 2.48 -7.32
N THR A 279 -10.45 2.39 -8.62
CA THR A 279 -9.73 1.55 -9.57
C THR A 279 -8.51 2.21 -10.20
N GLY A 280 -8.27 3.51 -9.98
CA GLY A 280 -7.18 4.25 -10.64
C GLY A 280 -7.50 4.64 -12.10
N CYS A 281 -8.78 4.63 -12.48
CA CYS A 281 -9.24 5.11 -13.78
C CYS A 281 -9.33 6.66 -13.82
N ASN A 282 -9.36 7.23 -15.03
CA ASN A 282 -9.48 8.66 -15.25
C ASN A 282 -10.95 9.06 -15.44
N LEU A 283 -11.41 10.01 -14.64
CA LEU A 283 -12.78 10.50 -14.66
C LEU A 283 -13.07 11.32 -15.93
N TYR A 284 -14.03 10.87 -16.73
CA TYR A 284 -14.68 11.66 -17.77
C TYR A 284 -16.21 11.64 -17.53
N GLU A 285 -16.65 12.44 -16.57
CA GLU A 285 -18.09 12.61 -16.27
C GLU A 285 -18.77 13.55 -17.26
N THR A 286 -20.00 13.22 -17.68
CA THR A 286 -20.86 14.11 -18.48
C THR A 286 -22.34 13.91 -18.13
N ASP A 287 -23.20 14.86 -18.54
CA ASP A 287 -24.65 14.67 -18.55
C ASP A 287 -25.11 13.85 -19.75
N TYR A 288 -26.16 13.06 -19.53
CA TYR A 288 -26.85 12.29 -20.56
C TYR A 288 -28.02 13.10 -21.12
N PRO A 289 -28.29 13.08 -22.45
CA PRO A 289 -27.61 12.32 -23.50
C PRO A 289 -26.55 13.13 -24.29
N ASP A 290 -26.35 14.42 -23.99
CA ASP A 290 -25.64 15.35 -24.88
C ASP A 290 -24.09 15.21 -24.86
N MET A 291 -23.52 14.49 -23.87
CA MET A 291 -22.09 14.18 -23.75
C MET A 291 -21.12 15.39 -23.68
N ASP A 292 -21.63 16.61 -23.52
CA ASP A 292 -20.84 17.85 -23.55
C ASP A 292 -20.97 18.72 -22.28
N GLY A 293 -21.70 18.25 -21.26
CA GLY A 293 -21.98 18.98 -20.04
C GLY A 293 -21.47 18.31 -18.76
N SER A 294 -22.26 18.45 -17.69
CA SER A 294 -21.98 17.91 -16.36
C SER A 294 -23.24 17.95 -15.51
N ALA A 295 -23.46 16.92 -14.70
CA ALA A 295 -24.58 16.88 -13.77
C ALA A 295 -24.58 18.09 -12.80
N ASN A 296 -23.41 18.45 -12.27
CA ASN A 296 -23.20 19.64 -11.44
C ASN A 296 -21.77 20.18 -11.60
N LEU A 297 -21.65 21.37 -12.18
CA LEU A 297 -20.35 21.99 -12.46
C LEU A 297 -19.55 22.40 -11.20
N GLU A 298 -20.22 22.86 -10.14
CA GLU A 298 -19.54 23.24 -8.90
C GLU A 298 -18.91 22.02 -8.22
N LYS A 299 -19.67 20.91 -8.17
CA LYS A 299 -19.18 19.65 -7.62
C LYS A 299 -18.08 19.03 -8.49
N ARG A 300 -18.21 19.08 -9.83
CA ARG A 300 -17.15 18.67 -10.76
C ARG A 300 -15.85 19.42 -10.47
N LYS A 301 -15.92 20.72 -10.21
CA LYS A 301 -14.73 21.52 -9.85
C LYS A 301 -14.05 21.00 -8.58
N GLU A 302 -14.81 20.71 -7.52
CA GLU A 302 -14.26 20.14 -6.27
C GLU A 302 -13.57 18.79 -6.52
N ILE A 303 -14.19 17.93 -7.32
CA ILE A 303 -13.62 16.62 -7.69
C ILE A 303 -12.30 16.78 -8.44
N PHE A 304 -12.24 17.64 -9.46
CA PHE A 304 -11.01 17.84 -10.22
C PHE A 304 -9.91 18.58 -9.42
N GLU A 305 -10.27 19.45 -8.46
CA GLU A 305 -9.31 20.02 -7.51
C GLU A 305 -8.69 18.95 -6.61
N TRP A 306 -9.49 17.97 -6.18
CA TRP A 306 -8.97 16.80 -5.46
C TRP A 306 -8.06 15.93 -6.33
N VAL A 307 -8.51 15.56 -7.53
CA VAL A 307 -7.72 14.73 -8.46
C VAL A 307 -6.38 15.41 -8.70
N LYS A 308 -6.35 16.71 -8.99
CA LYS A 308 -5.09 17.46 -9.17
C LYS A 308 -4.17 17.42 -7.94
N LYS A 309 -4.72 17.39 -6.73
CA LYS A 309 -3.94 17.38 -5.50
C LYS A 309 -3.34 16.00 -5.19
N TYR A 310 -4.03 14.92 -5.56
CA TYR A 310 -3.69 13.55 -5.17
C TYR A 310 -3.53 12.59 -6.33
N GLU A 311 -3.40 13.09 -7.57
CA GLU A 311 -3.25 12.27 -8.78
C GLU A 311 -2.12 11.26 -8.67
N ASP A 312 -1.05 11.60 -7.93
CA ASP A 312 0.07 10.70 -7.68
C ASP A 312 -0.29 9.43 -6.89
N TYR A 313 -1.43 9.39 -6.20
CA TYR A 313 -1.92 8.23 -5.44
C TYR A 313 -2.94 7.38 -6.20
N TYR A 314 -3.40 7.88 -7.35
CA TYR A 314 -4.33 7.18 -8.25
C TYR A 314 -3.66 6.74 -9.54
N TYR A 315 -2.68 7.52 -10.03
CA TYR A 315 -2.05 7.34 -11.33
C TYR A 315 -0.54 7.12 -11.20
N ASN A 316 0.03 6.39 -12.16
CA ASN A 316 1.45 5.98 -12.16
C ASN A 316 1.82 5.21 -10.88
N ILE A 317 1.00 4.22 -10.56
CA ILE A 317 1.13 3.32 -9.41
C ILE A 317 1.28 1.88 -9.92
N ASP A 318 2.01 1.06 -9.18
CA ASP A 318 2.20 -0.35 -9.48
C ASP A 318 1.22 -1.20 -8.67
N SER A 319 0.70 -2.26 -9.28
CA SER A 319 -0.10 -3.25 -8.55
C SER A 319 0.78 -4.06 -7.60
N VAL A 320 0.27 -4.32 -6.40
CA VAL A 320 0.91 -5.25 -5.44
C VAL A 320 0.33 -6.66 -5.53
N ALA A 321 -0.60 -6.89 -6.44
CA ALA A 321 -1.32 -8.15 -6.54
C ALA A 321 -0.39 -9.34 -6.79
N LYS A 322 -0.70 -10.45 -6.11
CA LYS A 322 -0.09 -11.77 -6.33
C LYS A 322 -1.06 -12.77 -6.95
N THR A 323 -2.29 -12.32 -7.20
CA THR A 323 -3.34 -13.06 -7.86
C THR A 323 -3.66 -12.40 -9.19
N ALA A 324 -3.89 -13.19 -10.23
CA ALA A 324 -4.40 -12.71 -11.51
C ALA A 324 -5.73 -13.35 -11.86
N LEU A 325 -6.58 -12.62 -12.59
CA LEU A 325 -7.81 -13.11 -13.20
C LEU A 325 -7.63 -13.09 -14.73
N PHE A 326 -7.76 -14.24 -15.37
CA PHE A 326 -7.48 -14.37 -16.79
C PHE A 326 -8.71 -14.00 -17.64
N TYR A 327 -8.56 -13.00 -18.51
CA TYR A 327 -9.54 -12.69 -19.55
C TYR A 327 -9.20 -13.45 -20.85
N SER A 328 -10.15 -14.23 -21.35
CA SER A 328 -10.01 -15.03 -22.58
C SER A 328 -10.79 -14.38 -23.72
N LYS A 329 -10.07 -13.66 -24.59
CA LYS A 329 -10.61 -13.11 -25.84
C LYS A 329 -11.31 -14.19 -26.66
N GLU A 330 -10.68 -15.35 -26.80
CA GLU A 330 -11.20 -16.47 -27.59
C GLU A 330 -12.50 -17.05 -27.00
N SER A 331 -12.64 -17.08 -25.67
CA SER A 331 -13.88 -17.53 -25.03
C SER A 331 -15.03 -16.55 -25.29
N ILE A 332 -14.76 -15.24 -25.25
CA ILE A 332 -15.75 -14.19 -25.56
C ILE A 332 -16.18 -14.24 -27.03
N GLU A 333 -15.24 -14.39 -27.94
CA GLU A 333 -15.49 -14.29 -29.38
C GLU A 333 -16.05 -15.58 -29.97
N PHE A 334 -15.64 -16.73 -29.44
CA PHE A 334 -15.89 -18.02 -30.09
C PHE A 334 -16.44 -19.14 -29.20
N GLY A 335 -16.59 -18.90 -27.89
CA GLY A 335 -17.11 -19.87 -26.92
C GLY A 335 -18.51 -19.50 -26.40
N ASP A 336 -18.90 -20.08 -25.27
CA ASP A 336 -20.06 -19.65 -24.48
C ASP A 336 -19.77 -18.32 -23.77
N ARG A 337 -19.87 -17.24 -24.55
CA ARG A 337 -19.59 -15.88 -24.09
C ARG A 337 -20.37 -15.51 -22.84
N ASP A 338 -21.66 -15.78 -22.81
CA ASP A 338 -22.54 -15.38 -21.71
C ASP A 338 -22.06 -16.00 -20.41
N ARG A 339 -21.72 -17.29 -20.46
CA ARG A 339 -21.18 -17.99 -19.31
C ARG A 339 -19.80 -17.48 -18.91
N PHE A 340 -18.88 -17.33 -19.86
CA PHE A 340 -17.54 -16.83 -19.58
C PHE A 340 -17.60 -15.43 -18.95
N PHE A 341 -18.39 -14.53 -19.53
CA PHE A 341 -18.52 -13.16 -19.08
C PHE A 341 -19.12 -13.07 -17.67
N LYS A 342 -20.20 -13.80 -17.41
CA LYS A 342 -20.85 -13.85 -16.09
C LYS A 342 -19.92 -14.40 -15.01
N GLU A 343 -19.14 -15.43 -15.33
CA GLU A 343 -18.16 -15.99 -14.39
C GLU A 343 -16.97 -15.05 -14.20
N PHE A 344 -16.40 -14.50 -15.27
CA PHE A 344 -15.29 -13.54 -15.19
C PHE A 344 -15.63 -12.33 -14.32
N LEU A 345 -16.76 -11.65 -14.60
CA LEU A 345 -17.12 -10.45 -13.85
C LEU A 345 -17.53 -10.80 -12.41
N GLY A 346 -18.21 -11.92 -12.22
CA GLY A 346 -18.57 -12.40 -10.88
C GLY A 346 -17.37 -12.79 -10.02
N ASP A 347 -16.36 -13.43 -10.61
CA ASP A 347 -15.11 -13.78 -9.93
C ASP A 347 -14.36 -12.50 -9.52
N SER A 348 -14.33 -11.50 -10.40
CA SER A 348 -13.80 -10.16 -10.10
C SER A 348 -14.55 -9.49 -8.93
N MET A 349 -15.89 -9.50 -8.93
CA MET A 349 -16.71 -8.98 -7.83
C MET A 349 -16.46 -9.71 -6.50
N MET A 350 -16.34 -11.04 -6.55
CA MET A 350 -16.02 -11.87 -5.37
C MET A 350 -14.64 -11.52 -4.81
N LEU A 351 -13.61 -11.37 -5.66
CA LEU A 351 -12.26 -11.01 -5.22
C LEU A 351 -12.23 -9.64 -4.54
N LEU A 352 -12.96 -8.65 -5.10
CA LEU A 352 -13.13 -7.34 -4.48
C LEU A 352 -13.81 -7.44 -3.10
N GLN A 353 -14.87 -8.23 -2.99
CA GLN A 353 -15.62 -8.45 -1.75
C GLN A 353 -14.78 -9.17 -0.67
N LEU A 354 -13.91 -10.09 -1.08
CA LEU A 354 -12.99 -10.81 -0.21
C LEU A 354 -11.71 -10.03 0.09
N HIS A 355 -11.60 -8.80 -0.43
CA HIS A 355 -10.43 -7.94 -0.30
C HIS A 355 -9.13 -8.60 -0.79
N VAL A 356 -9.22 -9.41 -1.85
CA VAL A 356 -8.07 -10.05 -2.49
C VAL A 356 -7.59 -9.16 -3.62
N PRO A 357 -6.37 -8.58 -3.56
CA PRO A 357 -5.83 -7.83 -4.68
C PRO A 357 -5.59 -8.75 -5.87
N TYR A 358 -6.04 -8.31 -7.04
CA TYR A 358 -5.83 -9.03 -8.28
C TYR A 358 -5.59 -8.07 -9.45
N ASP A 359 -4.94 -8.58 -10.47
CA ASP A 359 -4.85 -7.96 -11.79
C ASP A 359 -5.58 -8.81 -12.82
N VAL A 360 -6.28 -8.18 -13.76
CA VAL A 360 -6.77 -8.84 -14.96
C VAL A 360 -5.60 -8.97 -15.95
N ILE A 361 -5.36 -10.20 -16.42
CA ILE A 361 -4.34 -10.48 -17.43
C ILE A 361 -4.99 -10.93 -18.73
N PHE A 362 -4.34 -10.62 -19.84
CA PHE A 362 -4.86 -10.82 -21.20
C PHE A 362 -3.98 -11.76 -22.02
N SER A 363 -2.83 -12.15 -21.49
CA SER A 363 -1.91 -13.11 -22.11
C SER A 363 -1.37 -14.12 -21.09
N TYR A 364 -1.17 -15.35 -21.56
CA TYR A 364 -0.51 -16.41 -20.80
C TYR A 364 0.92 -16.07 -20.40
N ASP A 365 1.61 -15.19 -21.14
CA ASP A 365 2.98 -14.79 -20.81
C ASP A 365 3.07 -13.89 -19.55
N GLU A 366 1.93 -13.40 -19.06
CA GLU A 366 1.86 -12.55 -17.87
C GLU A 366 1.77 -13.37 -16.56
N MET A 367 1.47 -14.67 -16.64
CA MET A 367 1.20 -15.53 -15.49
C MET A 367 2.37 -15.64 -14.51
N GLU A 368 3.60 -15.67 -15.01
CA GLU A 368 4.83 -15.84 -14.20
C GLU A 368 5.06 -14.71 -13.17
N LYS A 369 4.32 -13.60 -13.26
CA LYS A 369 4.38 -12.51 -12.28
C LYS A 369 3.56 -12.80 -11.01
N TYR A 370 2.68 -13.79 -11.05
CA TYR A 370 1.66 -14.04 -10.05
C TYR A 370 1.86 -15.41 -9.38
N ASP A 371 1.50 -15.50 -8.10
CA ASP A 371 1.53 -16.76 -7.34
C ASP A 371 0.30 -17.64 -7.65
N LEU A 372 -0.81 -17.00 -8.03
CA LEU A 372 -2.08 -17.61 -8.36
C LEU A 372 -2.70 -16.99 -9.63
N VAL A 373 -3.18 -17.81 -10.55
CA VAL A 373 -3.97 -17.38 -11.72
C VAL A 373 -5.34 -18.05 -11.69
N ILE A 374 -6.39 -17.23 -11.76
CA ILE A 374 -7.79 -17.63 -11.77
C ILE A 374 -8.28 -17.66 -13.21
N PHE A 375 -8.86 -18.78 -13.62
CA PHE A 375 -9.44 -19.01 -14.95
C PHE A 375 -10.96 -19.17 -14.86
N PRO A 376 -11.73 -18.15 -15.28
CA PRO A 376 -13.19 -18.22 -15.30
C PRO A 376 -13.64 -19.00 -16.54
N CYS A 377 -14.14 -20.23 -16.38
CA CYS A 377 -14.81 -20.99 -17.46
C CYS A 377 -14.15 -20.98 -18.86
N ILE A 378 -12.82 -20.99 -18.97
CA ILE A 378 -12.18 -20.86 -20.30
C ILE A 378 -12.41 -22.10 -21.18
N GLU A 379 -12.77 -21.90 -22.45
CA GLU A 379 -13.05 -22.99 -23.40
C GLU A 379 -11.85 -23.40 -24.27
N PHE A 380 -10.92 -22.48 -24.50
CA PHE A 380 -9.77 -22.68 -25.39
C PHE A 380 -8.44 -22.54 -24.65
N PRO A 381 -8.15 -23.35 -23.60
CA PRO A 381 -6.93 -23.21 -22.80
C PRO A 381 -5.67 -23.55 -23.59
N ASN A 382 -4.63 -22.72 -23.46
CA ASN A 382 -3.28 -23.10 -23.86
C ASN A 382 -2.60 -23.97 -22.78
N MET A 383 -2.85 -25.29 -22.85
CA MET A 383 -2.36 -26.24 -21.85
C MET A 383 -0.83 -26.25 -21.69
N GLN A 384 -0.08 -26.02 -22.76
CA GLN A 384 1.38 -26.02 -22.68
C GLN A 384 1.89 -24.90 -21.77
N LYS A 385 1.35 -23.68 -21.93
CA LYS A 385 1.74 -22.52 -21.11
C LYS A 385 1.28 -22.68 -19.66
N ILE A 386 0.10 -23.22 -19.45
CA ILE A 386 -0.44 -23.50 -18.11
C ILE A 386 0.44 -24.54 -17.39
N GLU A 387 0.82 -25.62 -18.06
CA GLU A 387 1.72 -26.64 -17.50
C GLU A 387 3.11 -26.09 -17.16
N GLU A 388 3.67 -25.23 -18.03
CA GLU A 388 4.95 -24.55 -17.79
C GLU A 388 4.91 -23.71 -16.51
N TYR A 389 3.89 -22.87 -16.37
CA TYR A 389 3.68 -22.04 -15.18
C TYR A 389 3.52 -22.85 -13.89
N ILE A 390 2.75 -23.95 -13.92
CA ILE A 390 2.61 -24.85 -12.76
C ILE A 390 3.94 -25.51 -12.41
N ASN A 391 4.71 -25.95 -13.40
CA ASN A 391 6.03 -26.55 -13.18
C ASN A 391 7.05 -25.57 -12.57
N ASN A 392 6.86 -24.27 -12.80
CA ASN A 392 7.65 -23.19 -12.19
C ASN A 392 7.18 -22.83 -10.76
N GLY A 393 6.15 -23.49 -10.24
CA GLY A 393 5.63 -23.30 -8.88
C GLY A 393 4.38 -22.42 -8.79
N GLY A 394 3.84 -21.99 -9.93
CA GLY A 394 2.60 -21.22 -10.02
C GLY A 394 1.36 -22.04 -9.66
N ASN A 395 0.36 -21.39 -9.05
CA ASN A 395 -0.91 -22.02 -8.72
C ASN A 395 -2.00 -21.57 -9.70
N ILE A 396 -2.93 -22.47 -10.00
CA ILE A 396 -4.10 -22.16 -10.81
C ILE A 396 -5.39 -22.46 -10.04
N LEU A 397 -6.42 -21.67 -10.30
CA LEU A 397 -7.78 -21.93 -9.85
C LEU A 397 -8.74 -21.79 -11.03
N ALA A 398 -9.55 -22.81 -11.30
CA ALA A 398 -10.54 -22.78 -12.38
C ALA A 398 -11.96 -22.70 -11.81
N MET A 399 -12.76 -21.74 -12.26
CA MET A 399 -14.09 -21.43 -11.71
C MET A 399 -15.19 -21.75 -12.75
N GLY A 400 -16.33 -22.31 -12.30
CA GLY A 400 -17.55 -22.51 -13.10
C GLY A 400 -17.52 -23.53 -14.25
N LYS A 401 -16.38 -24.20 -14.53
CA LYS A 401 -16.07 -25.31 -15.50
C LYS A 401 -15.82 -24.95 -16.99
N LYS A 402 -14.78 -25.45 -17.70
CA LYS A 402 -13.85 -26.57 -17.41
C LYS A 402 -12.42 -26.31 -17.93
N ILE A 403 -11.43 -26.29 -17.04
CA ILE A 403 -10.08 -26.76 -17.39
C ILE A 403 -10.02 -28.27 -17.08
N GLY A 404 -10.06 -29.11 -18.12
CA GLY A 404 -9.78 -30.57 -18.10
C GLY A 404 -10.81 -31.51 -17.44
N ASP A 405 -11.45 -31.09 -16.36
CA ASP A 405 -12.59 -31.71 -15.66
C ASP A 405 -12.48 -33.19 -15.20
N SER A 406 -12.29 -33.44 -13.90
CA SER A 406 -13.40 -33.41 -12.94
C SER A 406 -13.05 -32.82 -11.56
N TYR A 407 -14.09 -32.28 -10.90
CA TYR A 407 -14.19 -31.58 -9.59
C TYR A 407 -13.98 -30.05 -9.63
N TYR A 408 -15.07 -29.29 -9.86
CA TYR A 408 -15.14 -27.81 -9.77
C TYR A 408 -16.59 -27.34 -9.52
N LYS A 409 -16.78 -26.18 -8.87
CA LYS A 409 -18.07 -25.51 -8.52
C LYS A 409 -18.17 -24.13 -9.22
N SER A 410 -19.37 -23.68 -9.62
CA SER A 410 -19.63 -22.30 -10.12
C SER A 410 -19.66 -21.32 -8.95
N LEU A 411 -19.10 -20.13 -9.17
CA LEU A 411 -18.96 -19.11 -8.13
C LEU A 411 -19.24 -17.70 -8.67
N GLY A 412 -18.71 -17.34 -9.84
CA GLY A 412 -18.87 -15.99 -10.38
C GLY A 412 -20.29 -15.66 -10.82
N ASN A 413 -20.96 -16.53 -11.58
CA ASN A 413 -22.31 -16.27 -12.10
C ASN A 413 -23.34 -15.93 -10.99
N MET A 414 -23.09 -16.42 -9.77
CA MET A 414 -23.93 -16.12 -8.60
C MET A 414 -23.93 -14.63 -8.24
N TYR A 415 -22.79 -13.94 -8.30
CA TYR A 415 -22.68 -12.51 -8.01
C TYR A 415 -23.43 -11.68 -9.05
N ILE A 416 -23.22 -12.00 -10.32
CA ILE A 416 -23.87 -11.29 -11.43
C ILE A 416 -25.39 -11.43 -11.40
N SER A 417 -25.92 -12.58 -10.97
CA SER A 417 -27.37 -12.79 -10.84
C SER A 417 -28.10 -11.90 -9.83
N LYS A 418 -27.35 -11.22 -8.94
CA LYS A 418 -27.90 -10.30 -7.94
C LYS A 418 -27.97 -8.86 -8.42
N THR A 419 -27.35 -8.54 -9.56
CA THR A 419 -27.40 -7.20 -10.17
C THR A 419 -28.79 -6.94 -10.77
N ASN A 420 -29.17 -5.66 -10.88
CA ASN A 420 -30.28 -5.23 -11.73
C ASN A 420 -29.67 -4.71 -13.04
N PRO A 421 -29.71 -5.49 -14.12
CA PRO A 421 -28.95 -5.17 -15.31
C PRO A 421 -29.67 -4.11 -16.15
N ASP A 422 -28.90 -3.12 -16.61
CA ASP A 422 -29.34 -2.16 -17.63
C ASP A 422 -29.28 -2.75 -19.05
N PHE A 423 -28.50 -3.83 -19.27
CA PHE A 423 -28.11 -4.28 -20.61
C PHE A 423 -28.34 -5.79 -20.91
N TRP A 424 -28.59 -6.67 -19.94
CA TRP A 424 -28.81 -8.11 -20.20
C TRP A 424 -29.57 -8.85 -19.09
N GLU A 425 -30.54 -9.70 -19.42
CA GLU A 425 -31.28 -10.48 -18.40
C GLU A 425 -30.43 -11.59 -17.74
N VAL A 426 -30.50 -11.72 -16.41
CA VAL A 426 -29.92 -12.86 -15.68
C VAL A 426 -31.05 -13.71 -15.08
N THR A 427 -31.06 -15.00 -15.41
CA THR A 427 -32.24 -15.86 -15.21
C THR A 427 -32.18 -16.82 -14.01
N GLU A 428 -31.04 -16.96 -13.32
CA GLU A 428 -30.88 -17.95 -12.23
C GLU A 428 -30.13 -17.36 -11.03
N LYS A 429 -30.63 -17.61 -9.81
CA LYS A 429 -30.07 -17.14 -8.53
C LYS A 429 -29.71 -18.33 -7.64
N GLU A 430 -28.53 -18.32 -7.05
CA GLU A 430 -28.08 -19.29 -6.02
C GLU A 430 -27.49 -18.56 -4.79
N ASP A 431 -27.46 -19.22 -3.61
CA ASP A 431 -26.99 -18.67 -2.32
C ASP A 431 -25.48 -18.96 -2.08
N PRO A 432 -24.63 -17.94 -1.90
CA PRO A 432 -23.15 -18.07 -1.90
C PRO A 432 -22.51 -18.44 -0.56
N SER A 433 -23.29 -18.54 0.52
CA SER A 433 -22.76 -18.64 1.90
C SER A 433 -21.83 -19.85 2.15
N ASP A 434 -22.09 -20.99 1.52
CA ASP A 434 -21.30 -22.22 1.74
C ASP A 434 -19.95 -22.21 1.00
N VAL A 435 -19.86 -21.57 -0.18
CA VAL A 435 -18.68 -21.68 -1.06
C VAL A 435 -17.59 -20.65 -0.75
N LEU A 436 -17.98 -19.49 -0.23
CA LEU A 436 -17.04 -18.45 0.23
C LEU A 436 -16.12 -18.96 1.35
N SER A 437 -16.63 -19.84 2.22
CA SER A 437 -15.85 -20.44 3.30
C SER A 437 -14.72 -21.36 2.81
N GLU A 438 -15.00 -22.13 1.75
CA GLU A 438 -14.04 -23.05 1.11
C GLU A 438 -13.00 -22.27 0.28
N PHE A 439 -13.43 -21.24 -0.44
CA PHE A 439 -12.53 -20.37 -1.20
C PHE A 439 -11.55 -19.58 -0.32
N ASN A 440 -12.03 -19.05 0.81
CA ASN A 440 -11.17 -18.41 1.82
C ASN A 440 -10.11 -19.35 2.41
N SER A 441 -10.31 -20.67 2.35
CA SER A 441 -9.29 -21.64 2.77
C SER A 441 -8.19 -21.86 1.73
N ILE A 442 -8.43 -21.43 0.48
CA ILE A 442 -7.52 -21.61 -0.67
C ILE A 442 -6.75 -20.32 -0.95
N ILE A 443 -7.39 -19.15 -0.80
CA ILE A 443 -6.72 -17.86 -0.99
C ILE A 443 -6.15 -17.36 0.34
N ASP A 444 -4.83 -17.48 0.47
CA ASP A 444 -4.05 -16.88 1.55
C ASP A 444 -3.64 -15.46 1.13
N ASN A 445 -4.31 -14.42 1.65
CA ASN A 445 -3.91 -13.04 1.38
C ASN A 445 -2.62 -12.71 2.15
N LYS A 446 -1.48 -12.95 1.51
CA LYS A 446 -0.16 -12.72 2.10
C LYS A 446 0.26 -11.26 2.12
N ILE A 447 -0.47 -10.36 1.44
CA ILE A 447 -0.05 -8.97 1.24
C ILE A 447 -0.51 -8.06 2.37
N PHE A 448 -1.71 -8.28 2.90
CA PHE A 448 -2.25 -7.57 4.07
C PHE A 448 -3.42 -8.35 4.66
N TYR A 449 -3.63 -8.21 5.96
CA TYR A 449 -4.89 -8.58 6.61
C TYR A 449 -5.86 -7.41 6.55
N THR A 450 -7.15 -7.68 6.43
CA THR A 450 -8.18 -6.65 6.55
C THR A 450 -9.37 -7.17 7.32
N ASP A 451 -9.87 -6.37 8.25
CA ASP A 451 -11.14 -6.58 8.95
C ASP A 451 -12.09 -5.46 8.51
N ALA A 452 -12.92 -5.77 7.52
CA ALA A 452 -13.88 -4.84 6.97
C ALA A 452 -15.11 -5.62 6.48
N SER A 453 -16.26 -4.95 6.39
CA SER A 453 -17.46 -5.58 5.83
C SER A 453 -17.26 -5.87 4.35
N GLU A 454 -18.04 -6.81 3.84
CA GLU A 454 -18.07 -7.18 2.41
C GLU A 454 -18.44 -6.00 1.48
N LYS A 455 -18.88 -4.87 2.03
CA LYS A 455 -19.23 -3.66 1.28
C LYS A 455 -18.13 -2.60 1.26
N ILE A 456 -16.98 -2.91 1.83
CA ILE A 456 -15.79 -2.09 1.73
C ILE A 456 -14.89 -2.71 0.66
N ILE A 457 -14.47 -1.91 -0.30
CA ILE A 457 -13.52 -2.35 -1.32
C ILE A 457 -12.16 -1.75 -0.96
N VAL A 458 -11.12 -2.58 -0.97
CA VAL A 458 -9.76 -2.19 -0.62
C VAL A 458 -8.83 -2.61 -1.75
N LEU A 459 -8.33 -1.64 -2.52
CA LEU A 459 -7.36 -1.86 -3.58
C LEU A 459 -5.98 -1.29 -3.22
N PRO A 460 -5.01 -2.14 -2.86
CA PRO A 460 -3.66 -1.70 -2.60
C PRO A 460 -2.86 -1.48 -3.90
N SER A 461 -1.87 -0.61 -3.81
CA SER A 461 -0.90 -0.32 -4.86
C SER A 461 0.38 0.22 -4.25
N GLU A 462 1.46 0.26 -5.03
CA GLU A 462 2.74 0.80 -4.61
C GLU A 462 3.19 1.94 -5.51
N LYS A 463 3.92 2.89 -4.92
CA LYS A 463 4.64 3.93 -5.64
C LYS A 463 5.85 4.34 -4.82
N ASP A 464 7.03 4.18 -5.39
CA ASP A 464 8.30 4.44 -4.72
C ASP A 464 8.41 3.67 -3.38
N ASP A 465 8.51 4.38 -2.26
CA ASP A 465 8.56 3.85 -0.90
C ASP A 465 7.18 3.81 -0.22
N LYS A 466 6.09 4.05 -0.95
CA LYS A 466 4.73 4.09 -0.39
C LYS A 466 3.90 2.92 -0.87
N THR A 467 3.12 2.36 0.04
CA THR A 467 1.99 1.51 -0.30
C THR A 467 0.70 2.28 -0.02
N ILE A 468 -0.14 2.40 -1.04
CA ILE A 468 -1.38 3.17 -1.03
C ILE A 468 -2.53 2.18 -1.08
N PHE A 469 -3.36 2.19 -0.03
CA PHE A 469 -4.65 1.49 -0.01
C PHE A 469 -5.74 2.49 -0.36
N ARG A 470 -6.33 2.32 -1.55
CA ARG A 470 -7.59 2.94 -1.92
C ARG A 470 -8.72 2.16 -1.26
N VAL A 471 -9.61 2.89 -0.61
CA VAL A 471 -10.71 2.31 0.15
C VAL A 471 -12.01 2.97 -0.25
N LEU A 472 -12.93 2.20 -0.80
CA LEU A 472 -14.27 2.61 -1.16
C LEU A 472 -15.28 2.00 -0.19
N ASN A 473 -16.07 2.85 0.45
CA ASN A 473 -17.13 2.48 1.37
C ASN A 473 -18.48 2.50 0.65
N LEU A 474 -19.11 1.33 0.50
CA LEU A 474 -20.47 1.21 -0.05
C LEU A 474 -21.51 0.89 1.04
N GLU A 475 -21.13 0.92 2.33
CA GLU A 475 -22.03 0.59 3.42
C GLU A 475 -23.15 1.62 3.54
N GLY A 476 -24.40 1.16 3.50
CA GLY A 476 -25.57 2.03 3.60
C GLY A 476 -26.09 2.60 2.28
N VAL A 477 -25.32 2.52 1.19
CA VAL A 477 -25.75 2.95 -0.15
C VAL A 477 -26.85 2.02 -0.67
N ASN A 478 -27.96 2.60 -1.12
CA ASN A 478 -29.08 1.92 -1.74
C ASN A 478 -29.94 2.89 -2.58
N SER A 479 -30.94 2.37 -3.28
CA SER A 479 -31.81 3.13 -4.19
C SER A 479 -32.58 4.28 -3.53
N GLU A 480 -32.77 4.24 -2.21
CA GLU A 480 -33.44 5.29 -1.44
C GLU A 480 -32.46 6.28 -0.79
N SER A 481 -31.19 5.90 -0.62
CA SER A 481 -30.16 6.69 0.03
C SER A 481 -28.79 6.37 -0.52
N ILE A 482 -28.22 7.32 -1.23
CA ILE A 482 -26.84 7.26 -1.76
C ILE A 482 -25.77 7.59 -0.71
N LYS A 483 -26.15 7.91 0.54
CA LYS A 483 -25.22 8.26 1.60
C LYS A 483 -24.60 7.03 2.25
N GLN A 484 -23.28 7.03 2.35
CA GLN A 484 -22.51 6.04 3.07
C GLN A 484 -22.69 6.18 4.60
N LYS A 485 -22.58 5.05 5.31
CA LYS A 485 -22.49 4.99 6.77
C LYS A 485 -21.02 5.01 7.20
N ASP A 486 -20.76 5.66 8.34
CA ASP A 486 -19.46 5.51 9.00
C ASP A 486 -19.27 4.04 9.42
N VAL A 487 -18.08 3.51 9.12
CA VAL A 487 -17.68 2.12 9.38
C VAL A 487 -16.27 2.10 9.96
N ASP A 488 -16.06 1.21 10.92
CA ASP A 488 -14.73 0.88 11.42
C ASP A 488 -14.15 -0.21 10.51
N ILE A 489 -12.91 -0.01 10.06
CA ILE A 489 -12.15 -0.97 9.27
C ILE A 489 -10.77 -1.10 9.89
N THR A 490 -10.15 -2.26 9.73
CA THR A 490 -8.74 -2.47 10.08
C THR A 490 -8.00 -2.94 8.84
N ILE A 491 -6.96 -2.23 8.40
CA ILE A 491 -6.06 -2.61 7.33
C ILE A 491 -4.69 -2.89 7.92
N ALA A 492 -4.19 -4.08 7.63
CA ALA A 492 -2.96 -4.59 8.18
C ALA A 492 -1.95 -5.01 7.13
N PRO A 493 -1.10 -4.11 6.58
CA PRO A 493 -0.09 -4.51 5.60
C PRO A 493 0.74 -5.71 6.03
N ASN A 494 1.48 -6.32 5.10
CA ASN A 494 2.51 -7.32 5.39
C ASN A 494 3.92 -6.84 4.98
N PHE A 495 4.21 -5.54 5.18
CA PHE A 495 5.55 -4.93 5.15
C PHE A 495 5.79 -3.92 6.31
N SER A 496 7.04 -3.66 6.65
CA SER A 496 7.39 -2.70 7.71
C SER A 496 7.23 -1.27 7.19
N PHE A 497 6.68 -0.37 7.99
CA PHE A 497 6.46 1.04 7.65
C PHE A 497 6.89 1.96 8.80
N GLU A 498 7.12 3.24 8.49
CA GLU A 498 7.59 4.26 9.43
C GLU A 498 6.50 5.29 9.75
N LYS A 499 5.56 5.51 8.82
CA LYS A 499 4.49 6.49 8.95
C LYS A 499 3.25 6.03 8.20
N ILE A 500 2.08 6.46 8.67
CA ILE A 500 0.80 6.28 7.98
C ILE A 500 0.11 7.63 7.84
N GLU A 501 -0.56 7.84 6.71
CA GLU A 501 -1.43 8.99 6.47
C GLU A 501 -2.82 8.50 6.04
N LYS A 502 -3.88 9.06 6.64
CA LYS A 502 -5.27 8.85 6.20
C LYS A 502 -5.80 10.13 5.56
N ILE A 503 -6.33 10.01 4.35
CA ILE A 503 -6.82 11.14 3.54
C ILE A 503 -8.22 10.81 3.01
N ASN A 504 -9.26 11.53 3.43
CA ASN A 504 -10.65 11.28 3.01
C ASN A 504 -11.04 12.14 1.78
N PHE A 505 -11.67 11.55 0.77
CA PHE A 505 -12.07 12.22 -0.48
C PHE A 505 -13.44 12.91 -0.40
N LEU A 506 -13.46 14.23 -0.25
CA LEU A 506 -14.70 15.03 -0.19
C LEU A 506 -15.69 14.52 0.88
N GLU A 507 -16.48 13.50 0.54
CA GLU A 507 -17.34 12.72 1.43
C GLU A 507 -16.55 11.51 2.01
N LYS A 508 -16.98 10.91 3.11
CA LYS A 508 -16.24 9.76 3.68
C LYS A 508 -16.47 8.44 2.90
N GLY A 509 -16.95 8.52 1.66
CA GLY A 509 -17.22 7.37 0.80
C GLY A 509 -15.97 6.78 0.17
N HIS A 510 -14.91 7.57 -0.02
CA HIS A 510 -13.61 7.09 -0.47
C HIS A 510 -12.46 7.65 0.38
N SER A 511 -11.41 6.85 0.60
CA SER A 511 -10.26 7.22 1.42
C SER A 511 -8.96 6.61 0.89
N LEU A 512 -7.86 7.32 1.10
CA LEU A 512 -6.50 6.85 0.89
C LEU A 512 -5.83 6.59 2.24
N PHE A 513 -5.29 5.38 2.42
CA PHE A 513 -4.36 5.08 3.49
C PHE A 513 -2.98 4.86 2.90
N VAL A 514 -2.05 5.77 3.21
CA VAL A 514 -0.70 5.79 2.64
C VAL A 514 0.29 5.35 3.71
N PHE A 515 0.88 4.17 3.52
CA PHE A 515 1.91 3.61 4.39
C PHE A 515 3.28 3.89 3.79
N HIS A 516 4.14 4.60 4.52
CA HIS A 516 5.52 4.87 4.12
C HIS A 516 6.40 3.70 4.56
N ARG A 517 6.79 2.85 3.61
CA ARG A 517 7.58 1.64 3.85
C ARG A 517 8.92 2.01 4.45
N LYS A 518 9.40 1.17 5.36
CA LYS A 518 10.79 1.25 5.81
C LYS A 518 11.71 0.92 4.63
N THR A 519 12.66 1.81 4.37
CA THR A 519 13.63 1.66 3.28
C THR A 519 15.05 1.49 3.82
N ILE A 520 15.86 0.68 3.14
CA ILE A 520 17.30 0.55 3.39
C ILE A 520 18.06 0.75 2.09
N ASP A 521 18.99 1.70 2.08
CA ASP A 521 19.94 1.88 1.00
C ASP A 521 21.13 0.92 1.18
N ILE A 522 21.35 0.03 0.22
CA ILE A 522 22.51 -0.86 0.19
C ILE A 522 23.54 -0.29 -0.77
N ILE A 523 24.58 0.31 -0.19
CA ILE A 523 25.68 0.94 -0.90
C ILE A 523 26.72 -0.12 -1.21
N THR A 524 26.98 -0.33 -2.50
CA THR A 524 27.89 -1.37 -2.96
C THR A 524 28.78 -0.89 -4.11
N ASN A 525 29.87 -1.62 -4.32
CA ASN A 525 30.75 -1.49 -5.47
C ASN A 525 30.52 -2.65 -6.45
N GLU A 526 31.20 -2.66 -7.61
CA GLU A 526 31.01 -3.72 -8.61
C GLU A 526 31.41 -5.12 -8.10
N CYS A 527 32.37 -5.21 -7.17
CA CYS A 527 32.83 -6.47 -6.62
C CYS A 527 31.88 -7.07 -5.60
N ASP A 528 31.24 -6.23 -4.76
CA ASP A 528 30.36 -6.63 -3.67
C ASP A 528 28.87 -6.63 -4.08
N TYR A 529 28.55 -6.37 -5.35
CA TYR A 529 27.19 -6.36 -5.88
C TYR A 529 26.42 -7.68 -5.63
N PRO A 530 27.02 -8.89 -5.77
CA PRO A 530 26.31 -10.13 -5.44
C PRO A 530 25.91 -10.22 -3.95
N SER A 531 26.75 -9.73 -3.04
CA SER A 531 26.45 -9.66 -1.61
C SER A 531 25.30 -8.66 -1.33
N ALA A 532 25.27 -7.55 -2.07
CA ALA A 532 24.18 -6.58 -2.01
C ALA A 532 22.84 -7.20 -2.46
N GLN A 533 22.85 -7.95 -3.56
CA GLN A 533 21.66 -8.67 -4.04
C GLN A 533 21.17 -9.70 -3.04
N TYR A 534 22.09 -10.46 -2.42
CA TYR A 534 21.73 -11.41 -1.36
C TYR A 534 21.02 -10.71 -0.19
N LEU A 535 21.62 -9.65 0.36
CA LEU A 535 21.03 -8.91 1.48
C LEU A 535 19.71 -8.22 1.10
N SER A 536 19.63 -7.65 -0.09
CA SER A 536 18.41 -7.05 -0.64
C SER A 536 17.28 -8.08 -0.66
N ASN A 537 17.49 -9.25 -1.26
CA ASN A 537 16.51 -10.32 -1.31
C ASN A 537 16.10 -10.80 0.09
N PHE A 538 17.07 -10.97 0.99
CA PHE A 538 16.80 -11.37 2.37
C PHE A 538 15.94 -10.35 3.12
N LEU A 539 16.26 -9.06 3.03
CA LEU A 539 15.53 -7.97 3.71
C LEU A 539 14.13 -7.76 3.11
N GLU A 540 13.99 -7.89 1.79
CA GLU A 540 12.70 -7.77 1.10
C GLU A 540 11.77 -8.94 1.45
N GLN A 541 12.29 -10.16 1.60
CA GLN A 541 11.53 -11.29 2.14
C GLN A 541 11.05 -11.06 3.58
N LYS A 542 11.69 -10.16 4.33
CA LYS A 542 11.28 -9.73 5.68
C LYS A 542 10.39 -8.47 5.66
N GLY A 543 10.01 -8.00 4.46
CA GLY A 543 9.10 -6.88 4.28
C GLY A 543 9.76 -5.50 4.40
N ILE A 544 11.09 -5.40 4.29
CA ILE A 544 11.83 -4.13 4.25
C ILE A 544 12.20 -3.82 2.81
N LYS A 545 11.84 -2.62 2.31
CA LYS A 545 12.17 -2.22 0.93
C LYS A 545 13.66 -1.87 0.85
N THR A 546 14.34 -2.31 -0.20
CA THR A 546 15.77 -2.01 -0.35
C THR A 546 16.08 -1.32 -1.67
N TYR A 547 17.11 -0.48 -1.67
CA TYR A 547 17.64 0.16 -2.88
C TYR A 547 19.14 -0.06 -2.97
N ILE A 548 19.59 -0.82 -3.97
CA ILE A 548 21.02 -1.02 -4.22
C ILE A 548 21.56 0.19 -4.99
N LYS A 549 22.52 0.90 -4.39
CA LYS A 549 23.10 2.14 -4.93
C LYS A 549 24.61 2.04 -5.01
N ASN A 550 25.21 2.77 -5.95
CA ASN A 550 26.66 2.91 -6.09
C ASN A 550 27.19 4.27 -5.56
N TYR A 551 26.32 5.06 -4.93
CA TYR A 551 26.63 6.33 -4.29
C TYR A 551 25.89 6.43 -2.96
N ILE A 552 26.40 7.24 -2.03
CA ILE A 552 25.80 7.43 -0.70
C ILE A 552 24.93 8.67 -0.71
N ASP A 553 23.65 8.48 -0.42
CA ASP A 553 22.77 9.57 -0.02
C ASP A 553 22.87 9.75 1.50
N LYS A 554 23.46 10.86 1.92
CA LYS A 554 23.65 11.18 3.35
C LYS A 554 22.35 11.48 4.07
N ASN A 555 21.25 11.72 3.34
CA ASN A 555 19.94 11.97 3.91
C ASN A 555 19.15 10.69 4.22
N SER A 556 19.60 9.53 3.71
CA SER A 556 18.93 8.25 3.95
C SER A 556 18.96 7.86 5.42
N GLU A 557 17.85 7.33 5.93
CA GLU A 557 17.71 6.97 7.34
C GLU A 557 18.42 5.67 7.68
N ASN A 558 18.34 4.68 6.79
CA ASN A 558 18.89 3.36 7.03
C ASN A 558 19.84 3.00 5.87
N ILE A 559 21.10 2.73 6.18
CA ILE A 559 22.15 2.52 5.18
C ILE A 559 22.95 1.27 5.52
N ILE A 560 23.19 0.41 4.53
CA ILE A 560 24.16 -0.68 4.58
C ILE A 560 25.30 -0.34 3.63
N ILE A 561 26.54 -0.42 4.07
CA ILE A 561 27.72 -0.20 3.21
C ILE A 561 28.49 -1.52 3.12
N LEU A 562 28.68 -2.00 1.89
CA LEU A 562 29.47 -3.20 1.62
C LEU A 562 30.90 -2.85 1.26
N GLY A 563 31.84 -3.51 1.94
CA GLY A 563 33.27 -3.40 1.70
C GLY A 563 34.02 -2.60 2.78
N GLY A 564 35.20 -3.11 3.14
CA GLY A 564 36.09 -2.48 4.13
C GLY A 564 36.74 -1.19 3.66
N HIS A 565 37.60 -0.60 4.49
CA HIS A 565 38.29 0.68 4.22
C HIS A 565 39.19 0.68 2.98
N ARG A 566 39.52 -0.49 2.42
CA ARG A 566 40.30 -0.64 1.19
C ARG A 566 39.45 -0.95 -0.05
N ALA A 567 38.13 -1.09 0.10
CA ALA A 567 37.24 -1.39 -1.01
C ALA A 567 37.23 -0.24 -2.03
N GLU A 568 37.13 -0.60 -3.31
CA GLU A 568 36.99 0.37 -4.38
C GLU A 568 35.62 1.07 -4.29
N ASN A 569 35.58 2.38 -4.49
CA ASN A 569 34.42 3.27 -4.32
C ASN A 569 33.88 3.39 -2.88
N THR A 570 33.55 2.29 -2.19
CA THR A 570 32.96 2.33 -0.85
C THR A 570 33.99 2.58 0.26
N GLY A 571 35.27 2.21 0.03
CA GLY A 571 36.29 2.21 1.07
C GLY A 571 36.62 3.59 1.65
N GLU A 572 36.57 4.66 0.85
CA GLU A 572 36.83 6.01 1.36
C GLU A 572 35.74 6.46 2.33
N THR A 573 34.48 6.10 2.07
CA THR A 573 33.41 6.36 3.03
C THR A 573 33.58 5.49 4.26
N THR A 574 33.88 4.20 4.09
CA THR A 574 34.12 3.28 5.21
C THR A 574 35.22 3.79 6.14
N LYS A 575 36.31 4.37 5.60
CA LYS A 575 37.37 5.02 6.41
C LYS A 575 36.89 6.17 7.28
N ASN A 576 35.91 6.94 6.81
CA ASN A 576 35.37 8.08 7.54
C ASN A 576 34.36 7.67 8.63
N ILE A 577 33.91 6.41 8.61
CA ILE A 577 32.90 5.87 9.52
C ILE A 577 33.54 4.96 10.58
N LEU A 578 34.52 4.15 10.19
CA LEU A 578 35.21 3.24 11.11
C LEU A 578 36.31 3.95 11.88
N ASN A 579 36.53 3.52 13.12
CA ASN A 579 37.66 3.96 13.93
C ASN A 579 38.96 3.20 13.54
N ASN A 580 40.09 3.66 14.07
CA ASN A 580 41.39 3.09 13.74
C ASN A 580 41.55 1.61 14.13
N GLU A 581 40.93 1.18 15.23
CA GLU A 581 41.02 -0.20 15.70
C GLU A 581 40.18 -1.13 14.81
N GLU A 582 38.97 -0.72 14.46
CA GLU A 582 38.08 -1.43 13.52
C GLU A 582 38.77 -1.63 12.16
N MET A 583 39.39 -0.57 11.63
CA MET A 583 40.15 -0.64 10.38
C MET A 583 41.34 -1.58 10.47
N GLN A 584 42.12 -1.56 11.56
CA GLN A 584 43.25 -2.47 11.75
C GLN A 584 42.81 -3.93 11.88
N ASN A 585 41.66 -4.19 12.51
CA ASN A 585 41.12 -5.54 12.62
C ASN A 585 40.74 -6.10 11.25
N LEU A 586 40.15 -5.29 10.37
CA LEU A 586 39.84 -5.67 8.99
C LEU A 586 41.08 -6.03 8.15
N GLU A 587 42.30 -5.68 8.58
CA GLU A 587 43.54 -6.07 7.88
C GLU A 587 44.04 -7.47 8.23
N LYS A 588 43.44 -8.12 9.23
CA LYS A 588 43.77 -9.50 9.61
C LYS A 588 43.13 -10.50 8.64
N GLU A 589 43.89 -11.51 8.23
CA GLU A 589 43.42 -12.60 7.37
C GLU A 589 42.18 -13.28 8.00
N ASP A 590 41.20 -13.66 7.16
CA ASP A 590 39.90 -14.25 7.53
C ASP A 590 38.99 -13.39 8.42
N TYR A 591 39.38 -12.15 8.73
CA TYR A 591 38.60 -11.28 9.59
C TYR A 591 37.39 -10.72 8.84
N LYS A 592 36.21 -10.87 9.46
CA LYS A 592 34.95 -10.36 8.94
C LYS A 592 34.06 -9.92 10.09
N ASN A 593 33.36 -8.80 9.91
CA ASN A 593 32.47 -8.28 10.94
C ASN A 593 31.40 -7.36 10.35
N ILE A 594 30.45 -6.98 11.20
CA ILE A 594 29.53 -5.88 10.96
C ILE A 594 29.80 -4.76 11.97
N PHE A 595 29.67 -3.51 11.54
CA PHE A 595 29.90 -2.34 12.38
C PHE A 595 28.67 -1.47 12.38
N PHE A 596 28.02 -1.36 13.54
CA PHE A 596 26.83 -0.54 13.75
C PHE A 596 27.23 0.90 14.07
N LYS A 597 26.64 1.86 13.36
CA LYS A 597 26.98 3.28 13.44
C LYS A 597 25.70 4.10 13.39
N LYS A 598 25.63 5.15 14.21
CA LYS A 598 24.49 6.04 14.25
C LYS A 598 24.93 7.48 14.02
N ASP A 599 24.00 8.28 13.52
CA ASP A 599 24.09 9.75 13.55
C ASP A 599 25.37 10.32 12.90
N ILE A 600 25.89 9.65 11.87
CA ILE A 600 27.12 10.07 11.19
C ILE A 600 26.88 11.35 10.38
N TRP A 601 25.74 11.44 9.68
CA TRP A 601 25.40 12.61 8.86
C TRP A 601 24.12 13.33 9.28
N LYS A 602 23.15 12.64 9.89
CA LYS A 602 21.91 13.23 10.41
C LYS A 602 21.40 12.47 11.65
N GLU A 603 20.58 13.12 12.47
CA GLU A 603 19.91 12.50 13.63
C GLU A 603 18.99 11.34 13.21
N ASP A 604 18.91 10.32 14.07
CA ASP A 604 18.19 9.04 13.90
C ASP A 604 18.68 8.16 12.74
N GLN A 605 19.83 8.49 12.13
CA GLN A 605 20.40 7.70 11.04
C GLN A 605 21.04 6.41 11.56
N LYS A 606 20.69 5.29 10.94
CA LYS A 606 21.24 3.95 11.21
C LYS A 606 22.12 3.50 10.04
N ILE A 607 23.37 3.17 10.33
CA ILE A 607 24.35 2.70 9.34
C ILE A 607 24.96 1.37 9.79
N VAL A 608 25.05 0.42 8.85
CA VAL A 608 25.77 -0.83 9.04
C VAL A 608 26.87 -0.94 7.99
N VAL A 609 28.12 -1.04 8.43
CA VAL A 609 29.21 -1.43 7.53
C VAL A 609 29.37 -2.95 7.61
N VAL A 610 29.24 -3.63 6.48
CA VAL A 610 29.46 -5.07 6.35
C VAL A 610 30.76 -5.26 5.59
N ALA A 611 31.79 -5.75 6.28
CA ALA A 611 33.13 -5.78 5.72
C ALA A 611 33.95 -6.99 6.20
N GLY A 612 34.71 -7.54 5.25
CA GLY A 612 35.73 -8.54 5.46
C GLY A 612 37.13 -8.05 5.07
N ASN A 613 38.14 -8.88 5.34
CA ASN A 613 39.51 -8.67 4.85
C ASN A 613 39.56 -8.61 3.33
N ASP A 614 38.74 -9.43 2.67
CA ASP A 614 38.51 -9.42 1.23
C ASP A 614 37.02 -9.51 0.87
N ARG A 615 36.73 -9.74 -0.42
CA ARG A 615 35.37 -9.83 -0.97
C ARG A 615 34.63 -11.10 -0.53
N GLU A 616 35.35 -12.21 -0.36
CA GLU A 616 34.77 -13.48 0.07
C GLU A 616 34.39 -13.40 1.55
N ASP A 617 35.24 -12.78 2.37
CA ASP A 617 34.93 -12.48 3.76
C ASP A 617 33.79 -11.46 3.90
N THR A 618 33.71 -10.46 3.02
CA THR A 618 32.58 -9.51 3.01
C THR A 618 31.27 -10.21 2.68
N ARG A 619 31.27 -11.13 1.71
CA ARG A 619 30.12 -11.98 1.41
C ARG A 619 29.75 -12.88 2.59
N ASN A 620 30.73 -13.52 3.21
CA ASN A 620 30.53 -14.35 4.39
C ASN A 620 29.94 -13.54 5.56
N ALA A 621 30.36 -12.29 5.76
CA ALA A 621 29.76 -11.40 6.76
C ALA A 621 28.28 -11.11 6.44
N ALA A 622 27.97 -10.80 5.18
CA ALA A 622 26.61 -10.53 4.73
C ALA A 622 25.69 -11.75 4.97
N GLU A 623 26.17 -12.96 4.70
CA GLU A 623 25.41 -14.21 4.89
C GLU A 623 25.32 -14.61 6.37
N GLN A 624 26.43 -14.55 7.12
CA GLN A 624 26.51 -15.01 8.51
C GLN A 624 25.79 -14.07 9.50
N PHE A 625 25.83 -12.76 9.25
CA PHE A 625 25.30 -11.75 10.15
C PHE A 625 23.99 -11.10 9.64
N ASN A 626 23.34 -11.69 8.65
CA ASN A 626 22.09 -11.18 8.06
C ASN A 626 21.01 -10.88 9.12
N ASN A 627 20.83 -11.74 10.12
CA ASN A 627 19.88 -11.57 11.21
C ASN A 627 20.28 -10.42 12.14
N ASN A 628 21.58 -10.21 12.39
CA ASN A 628 22.06 -9.08 13.18
C ASN A 628 21.83 -7.75 12.44
N ILE A 629 22.06 -7.74 11.12
CA ILE A 629 21.78 -6.59 10.25
C ILE A 629 20.27 -6.26 10.29
N LEU A 630 19.41 -7.26 10.09
CA LEU A 630 17.96 -7.10 10.18
C LEU A 630 17.54 -6.49 11.53
N ARG A 631 18.00 -7.07 12.65
CA ARG A 631 17.64 -6.60 14.00
C ARG A 631 18.00 -5.14 14.25
N TYR A 632 19.10 -4.67 13.69
CA TYR A 632 19.51 -3.27 13.86
C TYR A 632 18.50 -2.30 13.24
N PHE A 633 17.86 -2.72 12.16
CA PHE A 633 16.81 -1.96 11.49
C PHE A 633 15.40 -2.30 11.99
N GLU A 634 15.20 -3.35 12.77
CA GLU A 634 13.90 -3.64 13.39
C GLU A 634 13.56 -2.68 14.53
N ASN A 635 12.26 -2.57 14.81
CA ASN A 635 11.75 -1.89 15.99
C ASN A 635 11.83 -2.83 17.19
N ILE A 636 11.99 -2.27 18.40
CA ILE A 636 11.98 -3.07 19.63
C ILE A 636 10.56 -3.57 19.89
N LYS A 637 10.46 -4.90 20.01
CA LYS A 637 9.26 -5.63 20.40
C LYS A 637 9.60 -6.36 21.68
N ALA A 638 9.52 -5.61 22.77
CA ALA A 638 9.98 -6.01 24.08
C ALA A 638 8.84 -6.63 24.91
N VAL A 639 9.26 -7.41 25.89
CA VAL A 639 8.42 -7.85 27.00
C VAL A 639 9.21 -7.70 28.29
N GLN A 640 8.59 -7.16 29.34
CA GLN A 640 9.17 -7.06 30.66
C GLN A 640 8.76 -8.27 31.50
N ILE A 641 9.74 -8.97 32.06
CA ILE A 641 9.57 -10.30 32.65
C ILE A 641 10.09 -10.31 34.08
N GLU A 642 9.29 -10.90 34.98
CA GLU A 642 9.71 -11.23 36.33
C GLU A 642 10.20 -12.69 36.40
N LEU A 643 11.35 -12.93 37.04
CA LEU A 643 11.96 -14.26 37.10
C LEU A 643 11.19 -15.29 37.92
N GLU A 644 10.34 -14.85 38.85
CA GLU A 644 9.53 -15.74 39.69
C GLU A 644 8.39 -16.42 38.91
N ASP A 645 7.92 -15.79 37.84
CA ASP A 645 6.78 -16.21 37.03
C ASP A 645 7.19 -16.60 35.59
N PHE A 646 8.49 -16.84 35.34
CA PHE A 646 9.04 -17.10 34.00
C PHE A 646 9.73 -18.46 33.89
N GLU A 647 9.30 -19.27 32.91
CA GLU A 647 9.96 -20.51 32.53
C GLU A 647 10.74 -20.35 31.22
N ILE A 648 11.83 -21.09 31.04
CA ILE A 648 12.68 -21.00 29.83
C ILE A 648 11.88 -21.36 28.57
N GLU A 649 10.95 -22.29 28.70
CA GLU A 649 10.02 -22.73 27.66
C GLU A 649 9.12 -21.60 27.14
N ASP A 650 8.90 -20.54 27.93
CA ASP A 650 8.12 -19.38 27.48
C ASP A 650 8.85 -18.57 26.40
N LEU A 651 10.17 -18.69 26.26
CA LEU A 651 10.93 -18.05 25.18
C LEU A 651 10.45 -18.49 23.80
N ASP A 652 10.01 -19.74 23.64
CA ASP A 652 9.47 -20.23 22.37
C ASP A 652 8.12 -19.55 22.06
N LYS A 653 7.23 -19.45 23.04
CA LYS A 653 5.95 -18.73 22.91
C LYS A 653 6.18 -17.25 22.58
N LEU A 654 7.10 -16.60 23.27
CA LEU A 654 7.46 -15.20 23.03
C LEU A 654 8.01 -15.02 21.61
N LYS A 655 8.92 -15.90 21.17
CA LYS A 655 9.44 -15.85 19.80
C LYS A 655 8.34 -16.01 18.76
N GLU A 656 7.42 -16.95 18.97
CA GLU A 656 6.26 -17.19 18.09
C GLU A 656 5.27 -16.03 18.04
N THR A 657 5.32 -15.11 19.00
CA THR A 657 4.53 -13.87 18.99
C THR A 657 5.23 -12.71 18.31
N GLY A 658 6.52 -12.84 17.97
CA GLY A 658 7.32 -11.81 17.32
C GLY A 658 8.12 -10.93 18.28
N VAL A 659 8.18 -11.29 19.57
CA VAL A 659 9.08 -10.66 20.54
C VAL A 659 10.52 -10.83 20.07
N ASN A 660 11.29 -9.75 20.10
CA ASN A 660 12.71 -9.77 19.77
C ASN A 660 13.59 -9.33 20.94
N THR A 661 13.01 -8.84 22.04
CA THR A 661 13.75 -8.33 23.22
C THR A 661 13.02 -8.70 24.52
N ILE A 662 13.76 -9.06 25.57
CA ILE A 662 13.22 -9.23 26.92
C ILE A 662 13.91 -8.26 27.89
N PHE A 663 13.12 -7.62 28.74
CA PHE A 663 13.58 -6.83 29.89
C PHE A 663 13.42 -7.70 31.13
N LEU A 664 14.50 -8.39 31.51
CA LEU A 664 14.47 -9.44 32.53
C LEU A 664 14.81 -8.85 33.90
N ARG A 665 13.90 -8.93 34.88
CA ARG A 665 14.19 -8.50 36.26
C ARG A 665 15.34 -9.32 36.83
N VAL A 666 16.43 -8.67 37.24
CA VAL A 666 17.59 -9.36 37.84
C VAL A 666 17.75 -9.10 39.34
N PHE A 667 16.69 -8.61 39.99
CA PHE A 667 16.59 -8.38 41.43
C PHE A 667 15.26 -8.90 41.99
N ASP A 668 15.22 -9.12 43.30
CA ASP A 668 14.03 -9.60 44.02
C ASP A 668 13.12 -8.45 44.43
N TYR A 669 11.81 -8.64 44.26
CA TYR A 669 10.80 -7.61 44.56
C TYR A 669 10.76 -7.24 46.05
N GLU A 670 10.95 -8.22 46.93
CA GLU A 670 10.99 -8.01 48.38
C GLU A 670 12.34 -7.48 48.87
N GLY A 671 13.29 -7.21 47.97
CA GLY A 671 14.60 -6.65 48.31
C GLY A 671 15.53 -7.65 48.99
N LYS A 672 15.40 -8.95 48.73
CA LYS A 672 16.28 -9.98 49.32
C LYS A 672 17.65 -10.09 48.65
N GLY A 673 17.81 -9.58 47.43
CA GLY A 673 19.05 -9.70 46.67
C GLY A 673 18.84 -9.74 45.15
N VAL A 674 19.82 -10.33 44.45
CA VAL A 674 19.91 -10.34 42.99
C VAL A 674 19.97 -11.75 42.39
N TYR A 675 19.62 -11.82 41.10
CA TYR A 675 19.54 -13.05 40.31
C TYR A 675 20.71 -13.25 39.32
N PHE A 676 21.85 -12.63 39.61
CA PHE A 676 23.10 -12.79 38.88
C PHE A 676 24.26 -12.89 39.87
N LYS A 677 25.40 -13.40 39.40
CA LYS A 677 26.59 -13.57 40.23
C LYS A 677 27.26 -12.22 40.45
N THR A 678 27.44 -11.85 41.71
CA THR A 678 28.19 -10.67 42.15
C THR A 678 28.73 -10.90 43.55
N GLU A 679 29.77 -10.15 43.92
CA GLU A 679 30.25 -10.06 45.31
C GLU A 679 29.67 -8.84 46.05
N ASN A 680 28.91 -8.00 45.34
CA ASN A 680 28.40 -6.71 45.82
C ASN A 680 26.96 -6.80 46.35
N ALA A 681 26.18 -7.85 46.09
CA ALA A 681 24.82 -7.97 46.62
C ALA A 681 24.54 -9.40 47.09
N PRO A 682 23.55 -9.61 47.99
CA PRO A 682 23.09 -10.94 48.31
C PRO A 682 22.64 -11.66 47.02
N VAL A 683 23.23 -12.81 46.71
CA VAL A 683 22.87 -13.58 45.51
C VAL A 683 21.84 -14.64 45.89
N ILE A 684 20.65 -14.55 45.31
CA ILE A 684 19.58 -15.54 45.51
C ILE A 684 19.88 -16.77 44.65
N LYS A 685 20.03 -16.57 43.34
CA LYS A 685 20.40 -17.60 42.35
C LYS A 685 20.86 -16.93 41.05
N ASP A 686 21.92 -17.41 40.42
CA ASP A 686 22.36 -16.92 39.10
C ASP A 686 21.46 -17.49 37.98
N LEU A 687 20.31 -16.85 37.76
CA LEU A 687 19.34 -17.20 36.71
C LEU A 687 19.66 -16.51 35.37
N LEU A 688 20.26 -15.32 35.42
CA LEU A 688 20.58 -14.52 34.23
C LEU A 688 21.42 -15.31 33.22
N LYS A 689 22.42 -16.06 33.69
CA LYS A 689 23.32 -16.83 32.80
C LYS A 689 22.58 -17.84 31.93
N GLU A 690 21.60 -18.53 32.51
CA GLU A 690 20.82 -19.57 31.83
C GLU A 690 19.86 -18.95 30.81
N VAL A 691 19.13 -17.90 31.22
CA VAL A 691 18.18 -17.20 30.33
C VAL A 691 18.89 -16.58 29.14
N VAL A 692 20.06 -15.94 29.33
CA VAL A 692 20.86 -15.38 28.23
C VAL A 692 21.25 -16.44 27.21
N ALA A 693 21.72 -17.61 27.66
CA ALA A 693 22.12 -18.68 26.76
C ALA A 693 20.94 -19.23 25.93
N GLU A 694 19.75 -19.33 26.53
CA GLU A 694 18.56 -19.85 25.85
C GLU A 694 17.87 -18.82 24.95
N ALA A 695 17.87 -17.54 25.33
CA ALA A 695 17.35 -16.44 24.52
C ALA A 695 18.17 -16.27 23.23
N LYS A 696 19.51 -16.39 23.30
CA LYS A 696 20.38 -16.31 22.12
C LYS A 696 20.13 -17.39 21.09
N LYS A 697 19.82 -18.62 21.52
CA LYS A 697 19.45 -19.72 20.59
C LYS A 697 18.17 -19.41 19.81
N ARG A 698 17.33 -18.51 20.33
CA ARG A 698 16.03 -18.10 19.78
C ARG A 698 16.07 -16.71 19.17
N ASP A 699 17.24 -16.10 19.04
CA ASP A 699 17.39 -14.77 18.47
C ASP A 699 16.56 -13.72 19.23
N ILE A 700 16.61 -13.74 20.57
CA ILE A 700 15.96 -12.79 21.47
C ILE A 700 17.06 -12.02 22.23
N ASN A 701 16.99 -10.70 22.21
CA ASN A 701 17.89 -9.84 22.97
C ASN A 701 17.53 -9.85 24.45
N VAL A 702 18.51 -9.84 25.35
CA VAL A 702 18.30 -9.81 26.80
C VAL A 702 18.83 -8.51 27.37
N TYR A 703 17.93 -7.72 27.96
CA TYR A 703 18.29 -6.55 28.74
C TYR A 703 18.04 -6.87 30.21
N ALA A 704 19.07 -6.71 31.04
CA ALA A 704 18.93 -6.91 32.47
C ALA A 704 18.24 -5.69 33.08
N TRP A 705 17.03 -5.86 33.57
CA TRP A 705 16.27 -4.86 34.30
C TRP A 705 16.70 -4.85 35.77
N MET A 706 17.34 -3.76 36.18
CA MET A 706 18.08 -3.65 37.44
C MET A 706 17.61 -2.44 38.27
N THR A 707 17.40 -2.65 39.57
CA THR A 707 17.15 -1.57 40.54
C THR A 707 18.38 -0.67 40.67
N THR A 708 18.13 0.62 40.89
CA THR A 708 19.18 1.63 41.02
C THR A 708 19.27 2.19 42.44
N LEU A 709 18.15 2.54 43.06
CA LEU A 709 18.10 3.17 44.39
C LEU A 709 17.35 2.31 45.42
N ASN A 710 16.36 1.51 45.01
CA ASN A 710 15.53 0.66 45.85
C ASN A 710 16.28 -0.61 46.29
N MET A 711 17.14 -0.47 47.29
CA MET A 711 17.99 -1.56 47.79
C MET A 711 17.79 -1.79 49.29
N PRO A 712 16.67 -2.43 49.70
CA PRO A 712 16.40 -2.73 51.11
C PRO A 712 17.55 -3.46 51.81
N TRP A 713 18.25 -4.36 51.10
CA TRP A 713 19.41 -5.09 51.63
C TRP A 713 20.57 -4.19 52.04
N ILE A 714 20.71 -2.99 51.47
CA ILE A 714 21.69 -1.98 51.92
C ILE A 714 21.16 -1.28 53.17
N LEU A 715 19.88 -0.92 53.17
CA LEU A 715 19.25 -0.22 54.30
C LEU A 715 19.15 -1.09 55.56
N GLU A 716 19.19 -2.42 55.45
CA GLU A 716 19.28 -3.31 56.62
C GLU A 716 20.53 -3.03 57.47
N GLU A 717 21.67 -2.79 56.84
CA GLU A 717 22.94 -2.48 57.51
C GLU A 717 23.18 -0.96 57.66
N HIS A 718 22.59 -0.15 56.77
CA HIS A 718 22.81 1.28 56.66
C HIS A 718 21.49 2.09 56.68
N ARG A 719 20.71 1.98 57.75
CA ARG A 719 19.44 2.73 57.88
C ARG A 719 19.60 4.25 57.78
N ASP A 720 20.77 4.81 58.10
CA ASP A 720 21.05 6.26 57.98
C ASP A 720 21.38 6.71 56.54
N TRP A 721 21.32 5.80 55.57
CA TRP A 721 21.50 6.07 54.16
C TRP A 721 20.17 6.25 53.40
N ALA A 722 19.03 6.12 54.08
CA ALA A 722 17.72 6.30 53.47
C ALA A 722 17.53 7.72 52.90
N VAL A 723 16.78 7.81 51.79
CA VAL A 723 16.23 9.09 51.31
C VAL A 723 15.26 9.63 52.36
N LEU A 724 15.34 10.93 52.64
CA LEU A 724 14.44 11.60 53.60
C LEU A 724 13.54 12.62 52.89
N ASP A 725 12.28 12.72 53.34
CA ASP A 725 11.39 13.81 52.94
C ASP A 725 11.71 15.12 53.69
N ASP A 726 10.96 16.19 53.37
CA ASP A 726 11.09 17.53 53.95
C ASP A 726 10.73 17.62 55.45
N GLU A 727 10.14 16.56 56.00
CA GLU A 727 9.90 16.35 57.43
C GLU A 727 10.95 15.42 58.09
N TYR A 728 11.99 15.01 57.33
CA TYR A 728 13.06 14.10 57.73
C TYR A 728 12.58 12.67 58.05
N ASN A 729 11.44 12.25 57.50
CA ASN A 729 10.99 10.87 57.58
C ASN A 729 11.66 10.04 56.47
N PRO A 730 12.18 8.84 56.76
CA PRO A 730 12.83 8.01 55.75
C PRO A 730 11.82 7.32 54.84
N ASN A 731 12.08 7.35 53.53
CA ASN A 731 11.37 6.57 52.50
C ASN A 731 9.84 6.64 52.60
N THR A 732 9.27 7.85 52.54
CA THR A 732 7.80 8.05 52.62
C THR A 732 7.07 7.87 51.29
N ASN A 733 7.81 7.70 50.19
CA ASN A 733 7.28 7.45 48.85
C ASN A 733 7.31 5.95 48.46
N TRP A 734 7.20 5.61 47.17
CA TRP A 734 6.91 4.25 46.66
C TRP A 734 7.96 3.18 46.97
N TYR A 735 9.22 3.56 47.18
CA TYR A 735 10.35 2.63 47.30
C TYR A 735 11.23 2.90 48.54
N GLU A 736 11.86 1.84 49.06
CA GLU A 736 12.87 1.92 50.12
C GLU A 736 14.23 2.27 49.52
N ARG A 737 14.44 3.56 49.22
CA ARG A 737 15.60 4.06 48.47
C ARG A 737 16.79 4.43 49.35
N VAL A 738 17.97 4.19 48.81
CA VAL A 738 19.25 4.68 49.31
C VAL A 738 19.57 6.03 48.66
N SER A 739 20.04 6.98 49.45
CA SER A 739 20.39 8.32 48.97
C SER A 739 21.51 8.26 47.91
N PRO A 740 21.29 8.81 46.70
CA PRO A 740 22.27 8.76 45.60
C PRO A 740 23.48 9.67 45.84
N PHE A 741 23.47 10.47 46.91
CA PHE A 741 24.52 11.44 47.24
C PHE A 741 25.64 10.87 48.10
N ILE A 742 25.57 9.57 48.44
CA ILE A 742 26.56 8.88 49.26
C ILE A 742 27.68 8.34 48.35
N PRO A 743 28.93 8.83 48.46
CA PRO A 743 30.02 8.41 47.58
C PRO A 743 30.28 6.90 47.59
N GLU A 744 30.23 6.28 48.76
CA GLU A 744 30.40 4.84 48.94
C GLU A 744 29.31 4.03 48.22
N PHE A 745 28.07 4.54 48.22
CA PHE A 745 26.96 3.91 47.49
C PHE A 745 27.11 4.09 45.97
N GLN A 746 27.62 5.23 45.50
CA GLN A 746 27.91 5.41 44.07
C GLN A 746 29.00 4.44 43.57
N GLU A 747 30.05 4.20 44.37
CA GLU A 747 31.11 3.23 44.05
C GLU A 747 30.58 1.78 44.07
N TYR A 748 29.69 1.49 45.01
CA TYR A 748 28.95 0.23 45.09
C TYR A 748 28.13 -0.02 43.81
N LEU A 749 27.32 0.96 43.37
CA LEU A 749 26.49 0.83 42.18
C LEU A 749 27.33 0.58 40.92
N VAL A 750 28.42 1.33 40.75
CA VAL A 750 29.35 1.12 39.64
C VAL A 750 29.90 -0.31 39.64
N SER A 751 30.27 -0.84 40.80
CA SER A 751 30.80 -2.21 40.91
C SER A 751 29.74 -3.26 40.56
N LEU A 752 28.52 -3.09 41.05
CA LEU A 752 27.40 -4.00 40.80
C LEU A 752 27.00 -4.02 39.31
N TYR A 753 26.91 -2.85 38.67
CA TYR A 753 26.60 -2.75 37.24
C TYR A 753 27.74 -3.25 36.35
N ARG A 754 29.02 -3.12 36.77
CA ARG A 754 30.15 -3.75 36.07
C ARG A 754 30.11 -5.28 36.10
N ASP A 755 29.71 -5.85 37.23
CA ASP A 755 29.48 -7.30 37.32
C ASP A 755 28.38 -7.73 36.34
N LEU A 756 27.29 -6.97 36.27
CA LEU A 756 26.20 -7.22 35.32
C LEU A 756 26.66 -7.08 33.86
N ALA A 757 27.45 -6.05 33.56
CA ALA A 757 28.02 -5.80 32.23
C ALA A 757 29.00 -6.88 31.75
N SER A 758 29.50 -7.73 32.66
CA SER A 758 30.36 -8.87 32.30
C SER A 758 29.60 -10.05 31.70
N TYR A 759 28.26 -10.04 31.79
CA TYR A 759 27.40 -11.02 31.14
C TYR A 759 27.26 -10.72 29.64
N ASP A 760 26.94 -11.76 28.89
CA ASP A 760 26.73 -11.70 27.45
C ASP A 760 25.31 -11.18 27.10
N ILE A 761 24.92 -10.06 27.73
CA ILE A 761 23.62 -9.38 27.58
C ILE A 761 23.72 -8.25 26.54
N ASP A 762 22.57 -7.89 25.95
CA ASP A 762 22.47 -6.84 24.93
C ASP A 762 22.26 -5.45 25.53
N GLY A 763 21.76 -5.36 26.76
CA GLY A 763 21.59 -4.09 27.44
C GLY A 763 21.23 -4.18 28.92
N ILE A 764 21.08 -3.02 29.54
CA ILE A 764 20.66 -2.84 30.93
C ILE A 764 19.53 -1.81 30.97
N MET A 765 18.43 -2.15 31.63
CA MET A 765 17.32 -1.24 31.89
C MET A 765 17.38 -0.77 33.34
N PHE A 766 17.53 0.53 33.53
CA PHE A 766 17.41 1.18 34.83
C PHE A 766 15.94 1.18 35.23
N GLN A 767 15.66 0.67 36.43
CA GLN A 767 14.34 0.66 37.02
C GLN A 767 13.80 2.09 37.24
N ASP A 768 12.48 2.21 37.32
CA ASP A 768 11.74 3.45 37.63
C ASP A 768 12.01 4.02 39.03
N ASP A 769 12.88 3.38 39.83
CA ASP A 769 13.30 3.80 41.15
C ASP A 769 14.38 4.89 41.14
N LEU A 770 14.97 5.18 39.96
CA LEU A 770 15.88 6.30 39.74
C LEU A 770 15.10 7.62 39.63
N TYR A 771 14.47 8.02 40.73
CA TYR A 771 13.75 9.27 40.87
C TYR A 771 13.97 9.86 42.27
N LEU A 772 13.70 11.16 42.42
CA LEU A 772 13.55 11.84 43.71
C LEU A 772 12.35 12.78 43.63
N ALA A 773 11.41 12.63 44.57
CA ALA A 773 10.22 13.49 44.64
C ALA A 773 10.61 14.95 44.88
N ASP A 774 9.71 15.89 44.60
CA ASP A 774 9.91 17.33 44.83
C ASP A 774 10.34 17.63 46.28
N ASN A 775 9.76 16.90 47.23
CA ASN A 775 10.03 16.96 48.67
C ASN A 775 11.13 16.01 49.18
N GLU A 776 11.95 15.43 48.30
CA GLU A 776 13.12 14.60 48.65
C GLU A 776 14.38 15.18 47.99
N ASP A 777 15.62 14.86 48.35
CA ASP A 777 16.10 14.14 49.53
C ASP A 777 16.68 15.15 50.54
N PHE A 778 16.17 15.20 51.77
CA PHE A 778 16.66 16.09 52.83
C PHE A 778 17.66 15.42 53.78
N SER A 779 18.28 14.31 53.36
CA SER A 779 19.36 13.69 54.10
C SER A 779 20.58 14.62 54.23
N LYS A 780 21.37 14.40 55.30
CA LYS A 780 22.66 15.08 55.53
C LYS A 780 23.62 14.99 54.32
N TRP A 781 23.45 13.96 53.48
CA TRP A 781 24.27 13.72 52.29
C TRP A 781 23.87 14.65 51.15
N ALA A 782 22.56 14.74 50.87
CA ALA A 782 22.02 15.63 49.86
C ALA A 782 22.27 17.10 50.21
N GLU A 783 22.03 17.51 51.46
CA GLU A 783 22.28 18.88 51.93
C GLU A 783 23.75 19.28 51.73
N ARG A 784 24.67 18.39 52.11
CA ARG A 784 26.10 18.63 52.00
C ARG A 784 26.55 18.75 50.54
N GLU A 785 26.06 17.89 49.66
CA GLU A 785 26.43 17.94 48.24
C GLU A 785 25.82 19.17 47.56
N TYR A 786 24.60 19.56 47.90
CA TYR A 786 23.96 20.77 47.39
C TYR A 786 24.67 22.06 47.85
N GLU A 787 25.11 22.10 49.10
CA GLU A 787 25.95 23.18 49.62
C GLU A 787 27.31 23.28 48.94
N LYS A 788 27.96 22.12 48.70
CA LYS A 788 29.25 22.04 48.01
C LYS A 788 29.18 22.57 46.58
N ASP A 789 28.06 22.35 45.89
CA ASP A 789 27.81 22.90 44.55
C ASP A 789 27.41 24.38 44.55
N GLY A 790 27.33 25.01 45.74
CA GLY A 790 27.04 26.44 45.89
C GLY A 790 25.57 26.81 45.67
N LYS A 791 24.66 25.84 45.59
CA LYS A 791 23.22 26.06 45.33
C LYS A 791 22.97 26.85 44.03
N ASN A 792 23.79 26.59 43.01
CA ASN A 792 23.78 27.32 41.74
C ASN A 792 22.56 27.02 40.85
N LEU A 793 21.90 25.87 41.07
CA LEU A 793 20.68 25.47 40.39
C LEU A 793 19.53 25.43 41.40
N GLU A 794 18.31 25.57 40.88
CA GLU A 794 17.10 25.24 41.61
C GLU A 794 17.12 23.77 42.06
N TRP A 795 16.55 23.48 43.22
CA TRP A 795 16.64 22.17 43.88
C TRP A 795 16.23 20.99 42.97
N SER A 796 15.09 21.08 42.28
CA SER A 796 14.60 20.06 41.34
C SER A 796 15.57 19.82 40.18
N LYS A 797 16.03 20.89 39.53
CA LYS A 797 17.01 20.82 38.42
C LYS A 797 18.37 20.27 38.88
N TRP A 798 18.80 20.63 40.08
CA TRP A 798 20.03 20.11 40.67
C TRP A 798 19.93 18.60 40.91
N LYS A 799 18.84 18.12 41.52
CA LYS A 799 18.60 16.68 41.73
C LYS A 799 18.57 15.93 40.40
N ALA A 800 17.81 16.41 39.43
CA ALA A 800 17.72 15.79 38.11
C ALA A 800 19.10 15.68 37.45
N ARG A 801 19.90 16.75 37.52
CA ARG A 801 21.28 16.73 37.01
C ARG A 801 22.15 15.71 37.74
N LYS A 802 22.05 15.59 39.06
CA LYS A 802 22.84 14.64 39.85
C LYS A 802 22.46 13.19 39.62
N LEU A 803 21.17 12.88 39.45
CA LEU A 803 20.72 11.55 39.05
C LEU A 803 21.27 11.19 37.66
N LEU A 804 21.25 12.16 36.74
CA LEU A 804 21.79 11.96 35.40
C LEU A 804 23.32 11.75 35.41
N ASP A 805 24.07 12.55 36.18
CA ASP A 805 25.52 12.37 36.33
C ASP A 805 25.86 10.98 36.93
N LEU A 806 25.04 10.47 37.86
CA LEU A 806 25.19 9.12 38.41
C LEU A 806 24.92 8.05 37.34
N ALA A 807 23.85 8.19 36.56
CA ALA A 807 23.52 7.28 35.47
C ALA A 807 24.63 7.26 34.39
N GLU A 808 25.12 8.43 33.98
CA GLU A 808 26.24 8.59 33.04
C GLU A 808 27.46 7.80 33.52
N LYS A 809 27.87 7.99 34.79
CA LYS A 809 29.00 7.28 35.39
C LYS A 809 28.82 5.75 35.34
N ILE A 810 27.62 5.26 35.67
CA ILE A 810 27.33 3.82 35.63
C ILE A 810 27.41 3.29 34.18
N ILE A 811 26.85 4.03 33.23
CA ILE A 811 26.86 3.68 31.80
C ILE A 811 28.29 3.62 31.26
N GLU A 812 29.10 4.65 31.50
CA GLU A 812 30.49 4.73 31.03
C GLU A 812 31.34 3.58 31.58
N GLU A 813 31.26 3.29 32.88
CA GLU A 813 32.02 2.21 33.49
C GLU A 813 31.56 0.83 33.02
N SER A 814 30.27 0.65 32.74
CA SER A 814 29.73 -0.58 32.16
C SER A 814 30.20 -0.77 30.71
N LYS A 815 30.21 0.30 29.90
CA LYS A 815 30.69 0.27 28.50
C LYS A 815 32.19 -0.02 28.38
N LYS A 816 32.99 0.23 29.43
CA LYS A 816 34.39 -0.22 29.48
C LYS A 816 34.53 -1.75 29.55
N ILE A 817 33.52 -2.44 30.08
CA ILE A 817 33.48 -3.91 30.14
C ILE A 817 32.88 -4.48 28.86
N ASN A 818 31.74 -3.93 28.42
CA ASN A 818 31.07 -4.33 27.20
C ASN A 818 30.65 -3.07 26.39
N PRO A 819 31.45 -2.67 25.38
CA PRO A 819 31.21 -1.46 24.59
C PRO A 819 29.90 -1.43 23.81
N ASP A 820 29.33 -2.61 23.51
CA ASP A 820 28.12 -2.75 22.70
C ASP A 820 26.83 -2.63 23.52
N LEU A 821 26.93 -2.58 24.86
CA LEU A 821 25.79 -2.49 25.77
C LEU A 821 24.89 -1.30 25.46
N LYS A 822 23.59 -1.60 25.43
CA LYS A 822 22.51 -0.64 25.33
C LYS A 822 21.91 -0.31 26.69
N PHE A 823 21.47 0.93 26.85
CA PHE A 823 20.86 1.39 28.10
C PHE A 823 19.46 1.91 27.89
N VAL A 824 18.54 1.48 28.77
CA VAL A 824 17.14 1.88 28.77
C VAL A 824 16.82 2.57 30.09
N LEU A 825 16.14 3.71 30.04
CA LEU A 825 15.59 4.37 31.22
C LEU A 825 14.09 4.11 31.32
N ASP A 826 13.61 3.52 32.42
CA ASP A 826 12.17 3.46 32.70
C ASP A 826 11.68 4.87 33.06
N THR A 827 10.67 5.35 32.32
CA THR A 827 10.32 6.76 32.25
C THR A 827 8.84 6.96 32.55
N TYR A 828 8.53 7.89 33.47
CA TYR A 828 7.15 8.28 33.76
C TYR A 828 6.53 8.99 32.55
N TYR A 829 5.26 8.73 32.24
CA TYR A 829 4.60 9.33 31.07
C TYR A 829 4.49 10.87 31.22
N ASP A 830 4.35 11.38 32.44
CA ASP A 830 4.37 12.82 32.74
C ASP A 830 5.67 13.49 32.30
N SER A 831 6.82 12.81 32.43
CA SER A 831 8.11 13.35 31.99
C SER A 831 8.16 13.59 30.48
N VAL A 832 7.27 12.94 29.72
CA VAL A 832 7.15 13.13 28.27
C VAL A 832 6.12 14.22 27.95
N ILE A 833 4.95 14.19 28.59
CA ILE A 833 3.88 15.16 28.34
C ILE A 833 4.28 16.57 28.81
N ASP A 834 4.96 16.66 29.95
CA ASP A 834 5.51 17.90 30.48
C ASP A 834 6.90 17.63 31.09
N PRO A 835 7.98 17.80 30.30
CA PRO A 835 9.35 17.63 30.80
C PRO A 835 9.69 18.52 32.00
N GLY A 836 8.99 19.64 32.19
CA GLY A 836 9.12 20.48 33.38
C GLY A 836 8.64 19.76 34.64
N ASN A 837 7.45 19.16 34.58
CA ASN A 837 6.92 18.34 35.67
C ASN A 837 7.76 17.09 35.90
N GLY A 838 8.29 16.47 34.84
CA GLY A 838 9.26 15.36 34.94
C GLY A 838 10.45 15.70 35.84
N ILE A 839 11.03 16.89 35.66
CA ILE A 839 12.13 17.38 36.48
C ILE A 839 11.68 17.73 37.91
N GLU A 840 10.52 18.36 38.08
CA GLU A 840 10.06 18.82 39.38
C GLU A 840 9.65 17.67 40.31
N TRP A 841 8.82 16.75 39.80
CA TRP A 841 8.19 15.69 40.58
C TRP A 841 8.99 14.39 40.62
N PHE A 842 9.78 14.10 39.59
CA PHE A 842 10.53 12.84 39.51
C PHE A 842 12.03 13.04 39.44
N SER A 843 12.51 14.28 39.26
CA SER A 843 13.91 14.55 38.93
C SER A 843 14.36 13.80 37.65
N GLN A 844 13.45 13.56 36.69
CA GLN A 844 13.73 12.92 35.41
C GLN A 844 13.89 13.97 34.29
N ASP A 845 15.14 14.28 33.93
CA ASP A 845 15.47 15.11 32.77
C ASP A 845 15.61 14.25 31.51
N ILE A 846 14.50 13.96 30.83
CA ILE A 846 14.50 13.09 29.64
C ILE A 846 15.26 13.71 28.46
N ILE A 847 15.31 15.04 28.36
CA ILE A 847 16.00 15.76 27.29
C ILE A 847 17.51 15.61 27.47
N GLY A 848 18.01 15.87 28.70
CA GLY A 848 19.40 15.66 29.04
C GLY A 848 19.84 14.20 28.98
N ALA A 849 18.93 13.27 29.29
CA ALA A 849 19.21 11.83 29.25
C ALA A 849 19.44 11.27 27.84
N LYS A 850 19.01 11.97 26.77
CA LYS A 850 19.13 11.51 25.37
C LYS A 850 20.56 11.19 24.97
N ASP A 851 21.55 11.86 25.55
CA ASP A 851 22.96 11.67 25.17
C ASP A 851 23.57 10.37 25.70
N TYR A 852 22.98 9.80 26.76
CA TYR A 852 23.55 8.66 27.48
C TYR A 852 22.75 7.37 27.28
N PHE A 853 21.42 7.49 27.20
CA PHE A 853 20.53 6.35 27.02
C PHE A 853 20.25 6.07 25.53
N ASP A 854 20.20 4.78 25.20
CA ASP A 854 19.83 4.31 23.87
C ASP A 854 18.30 4.33 23.69
N TYR A 855 17.55 4.06 24.76
CA TYR A 855 16.08 4.01 24.75
C TYR A 855 15.44 4.50 26.04
N PHE A 856 14.15 4.85 25.95
CA PHE A 856 13.30 5.28 27.07
C PHE A 856 12.04 4.44 27.06
N ALA A 857 11.82 3.65 28.11
CA ALA A 857 10.62 2.83 28.27
C ALA A 857 9.56 3.64 29.00
N ILE A 858 8.57 4.15 28.27
CA ILE A 858 7.55 5.07 28.78
C ILE A 858 6.39 4.28 29.34
N MET A 859 6.07 4.50 30.61
CA MET A 859 4.99 3.82 31.34
C MET A 859 3.60 4.33 30.91
N SER A 860 3.16 3.92 29.72
CA SER A 860 1.90 4.34 29.09
C SER A 860 0.71 3.47 29.51
N TYR A 861 0.38 3.49 30.80
CA TYR A 861 -0.64 2.61 31.39
C TYR A 861 -2.01 3.27 31.50
N HIS A 862 -2.87 3.06 30.51
CA HIS A 862 -4.12 3.83 30.34
C HIS A 862 -5.10 3.73 31.51
N LYS A 863 -5.20 2.62 32.24
CA LYS A 863 -6.05 2.58 33.45
C LYS A 863 -5.47 3.40 34.59
N GLN A 864 -4.16 3.31 34.81
CA GLN A 864 -3.49 4.10 35.84
C GLN A 864 -3.64 5.60 35.53
N ILE A 865 -3.37 5.99 34.28
CA ILE A 865 -3.56 7.37 33.81
C ILE A 865 -5.01 7.83 34.00
N ALA A 866 -5.99 6.96 33.73
CA ALA A 866 -7.40 7.28 33.91
C ALA A 866 -7.75 7.57 35.38
N GLU A 867 -7.21 6.77 36.30
CA GLU A 867 -7.41 6.97 37.75
C GLU A 867 -6.70 8.23 38.26
N GLU A 868 -5.45 8.46 37.84
CA GLU A 868 -4.65 9.62 38.27
C GLU A 868 -5.22 10.96 37.78
N ASN A 869 -5.86 10.97 36.61
CA ASN A 869 -6.36 12.19 35.95
C ASN A 869 -7.89 12.34 35.97
N ASP A 870 -8.62 11.46 36.66
CA ASP A 870 -10.10 11.44 36.70
C ASP A 870 -10.74 11.38 35.29
N LEU A 871 -10.17 10.54 34.40
CA LEU A 871 -10.60 10.37 33.01
C LEU A 871 -11.44 9.10 32.81
N GLY A 872 -12.31 9.10 31.80
CA GLY A 872 -12.91 7.87 31.31
C GLY A 872 -11.89 6.98 30.58
N ILE A 873 -12.08 5.64 30.60
CA ILE A 873 -11.20 4.69 29.88
C ILE A 873 -11.03 5.04 28.39
N LYS A 874 -12.11 5.48 27.74
CA LYS A 874 -12.05 5.90 26.33
C LYS A 874 -11.15 7.13 26.14
N GLU A 875 -11.28 8.13 27.00
CA GLU A 875 -10.49 9.36 26.95
C GLU A 875 -9.02 9.07 27.24
N SER A 876 -8.74 8.17 28.19
CA SER A 876 -7.37 7.75 28.50
C SER A 876 -6.73 6.95 27.35
N LEU A 877 -7.47 6.07 26.69
CA LEU A 877 -6.99 5.37 25.49
C LEU A 877 -6.67 6.38 24.36
N GLU A 878 -7.51 7.38 24.15
CA GLU A 878 -7.24 8.47 23.20
C GLU A 878 -6.01 9.30 23.62
N PHE A 879 -5.79 9.50 24.93
CA PHE A 879 -4.62 10.21 25.46
C PHE A 879 -3.29 9.50 25.18
N LEU A 880 -3.28 8.16 25.03
CA LEU A 880 -2.09 7.41 24.63
C LEU A 880 -1.52 7.88 23.28
N GLU A 881 -2.37 8.33 22.36
CA GLU A 881 -1.94 8.90 21.09
C GLU A 881 -1.11 10.16 21.29
N ASN A 882 -1.51 11.01 22.24
CA ASN A 882 -0.78 12.23 22.60
C ASN A 882 0.58 11.90 23.23
N ILE A 883 0.61 10.98 24.20
CA ILE A 883 1.87 10.52 24.81
C ILE A 883 2.83 9.98 23.75
N SER A 884 2.31 9.15 22.83
CA SER A 884 3.12 8.59 21.74
C SER A 884 3.62 9.69 20.77
N SER A 885 2.78 10.65 20.40
CA SER A 885 3.19 11.78 19.55
C SER A 885 4.30 12.62 20.19
N GLU A 886 4.13 13.02 21.45
CA GLU A 886 5.14 13.81 22.19
C GLU A 886 6.42 13.00 22.40
N ALA A 887 6.31 11.71 22.71
CA ALA A 887 7.45 10.81 22.81
C ALA A 887 8.23 10.74 21.49
N ARG A 888 7.53 10.65 20.36
CA ARG A 888 8.13 10.64 19.04
C ARG A 888 8.82 11.97 18.73
N GLU A 889 8.24 13.09 19.13
CA GLU A 889 8.81 14.42 18.93
C GLU A 889 10.10 14.63 19.77
N ILE A 890 10.06 14.29 21.06
CA ILE A 890 11.18 14.54 21.97
C ILE A 890 12.30 13.49 21.78
N LEU A 891 11.93 12.22 21.67
CA LEU A 891 12.85 11.08 21.77
C LEU A 891 13.07 10.36 20.44
N GLY A 892 12.32 10.67 19.39
CA GLY A 892 12.52 10.12 18.05
C GLY A 892 12.40 8.59 18.01
N SER A 893 13.45 7.92 17.55
CA SER A 893 13.50 6.45 17.50
C SER A 893 13.82 5.77 18.83
N LYS A 894 14.11 6.55 19.89
CA LYS A 894 14.51 6.05 21.22
C LYS A 894 13.33 5.73 22.15
N ALA A 895 12.13 6.22 21.85
CA ALA A 895 10.94 5.94 22.66
C ALA A 895 10.49 4.47 22.53
N ILE A 896 10.12 3.84 23.65
CA ILE A 896 9.49 2.53 23.74
C ILE A 896 8.22 2.68 24.58
N MET A 897 7.06 2.36 24.03
CA MET A 897 5.78 2.48 24.75
C MET A 897 5.48 1.21 25.54
N LYS A 898 5.38 1.31 26.87
CA LYS A 898 4.99 0.19 27.76
C LYS A 898 3.47 0.10 27.86
N ILE A 899 2.91 -0.96 27.31
CA ILE A 899 1.47 -1.18 27.21
C ILE A 899 0.97 -1.92 28.44
N GLN A 900 -0.13 -1.42 29.01
CA GLN A 900 -0.81 -2.07 30.11
C GLN A 900 -1.62 -3.26 29.61
N VAL A 901 -1.36 -4.43 30.19
CA VAL A 901 -2.02 -5.70 29.83
C VAL A 901 -2.82 -6.30 30.96
N CYS A 902 -2.55 -5.86 32.19
CA CYS A 902 -3.26 -6.23 33.38
C CYS A 902 -3.61 -4.98 34.20
N ASP A 903 -4.66 -5.09 34.97
CA ASP A 903 -5.02 -4.14 36.00
C ASP A 903 -4.10 -4.34 37.21
N PHE A 904 -3.23 -3.39 37.54
CA PHE A 904 -2.21 -3.59 38.59
C PHE A 904 -2.80 -3.71 40.00
N GLY A 905 -4.03 -3.25 40.24
CA GLY A 905 -4.71 -3.40 41.53
C GLY A 905 -5.25 -4.83 41.74
N THR A 906 -5.74 -5.46 40.68
CA THR A 906 -6.37 -6.79 40.73
C THR A 906 -5.53 -7.91 40.13
N TYR A 907 -4.49 -7.58 39.38
CA TYR A 907 -3.69 -8.46 38.52
C TYR A 907 -4.54 -9.27 37.52
N SER A 908 -5.71 -8.76 37.15
CA SER A 908 -6.56 -9.36 36.11
C SER A 908 -6.15 -8.88 34.73
N ILE A 909 -6.05 -9.79 33.77
CA ILE A 909 -5.77 -9.48 32.36
C ILE A 909 -6.89 -8.59 31.80
N LEU A 910 -6.50 -7.54 31.08
CA LEU A 910 -7.44 -6.63 30.44
C LEU A 910 -8.13 -7.28 29.23
N PRO A 911 -9.35 -6.86 28.88
CA PRO A 911 -10.02 -7.34 27.67
C PRO A 911 -9.15 -7.13 26.43
N SER A 912 -9.08 -8.13 25.54
CA SER A 912 -8.30 -8.03 24.30
C SER A 912 -8.67 -6.82 23.44
N SER A 913 -9.96 -6.42 23.45
CA SER A 913 -10.44 -5.23 22.74
C SER A 913 -9.94 -3.91 23.33
N GLU A 914 -9.62 -3.87 24.62
CA GLU A 914 -9.03 -2.71 25.29
C GLU A 914 -7.54 -2.60 24.96
N ILE A 915 -6.82 -3.73 25.03
CA ILE A 915 -5.40 -3.82 24.64
C ILE A 915 -5.23 -3.48 23.15
N ASP A 916 -6.11 -3.99 22.27
CA ASP A 916 -6.11 -3.65 20.84
C ASP A 916 -6.23 -2.13 20.61
N LYS A 917 -7.10 -1.44 21.36
CA LYS A 917 -7.26 0.02 21.25
C LYS A 917 -6.04 0.77 21.77
N ALA A 918 -5.41 0.28 22.83
CA ALA A 918 -4.18 0.87 23.35
C ALA A 918 -3.06 0.82 22.30
N PHE A 919 -2.87 -0.34 21.67
CA PHE A 919 -1.97 -0.49 20.52
C PHE A 919 -2.29 0.50 19.40
N PHE A 920 -3.56 0.57 18.99
CA PHE A 920 -4.00 1.47 17.91
C PHE A 920 -3.60 2.93 18.18
N HIS A 921 -3.94 3.48 19.35
CA HIS A 921 -3.64 4.87 19.68
C HIS A 921 -2.14 5.13 19.79
N ILE A 922 -1.37 4.19 20.37
CA ILE A 922 0.09 4.30 20.44
C ILE A 922 0.70 4.36 19.04
N PHE A 923 0.34 3.43 18.15
CA PHE A 923 0.90 3.44 16.81
C PHE A 923 0.43 4.65 15.98
N LYS A 924 -0.79 5.12 16.20
CA LYS A 924 -1.30 6.37 15.58
C LYS A 924 -0.47 7.59 15.98
N GLY A 925 0.03 7.63 17.22
CA GLY A 925 0.98 8.68 17.67
C GLY A 925 2.41 8.51 17.13
N GLY A 926 2.74 7.38 16.50
CA GLY A 926 3.95 7.23 15.69
C GLY A 926 5.17 6.64 16.37
N VAL A 927 5.10 6.20 17.64
CA VAL A 927 6.17 5.40 18.26
C VAL A 927 6.05 3.94 17.86
N PRO A 928 7.06 3.35 17.19
CA PRO A 928 6.96 1.99 16.68
C PRO A 928 7.54 0.92 17.61
N ASN A 929 8.29 1.33 18.65
CA ASN A 929 8.84 0.42 19.65
C ASN A 929 7.85 0.24 20.80
N ILE A 930 7.68 -1.01 21.23
CA ILE A 930 6.64 -1.41 22.18
C ILE A 930 7.22 -2.38 23.19
N CYS A 931 6.71 -2.29 24.41
CA CYS A 931 6.96 -3.22 25.49
C CYS A 931 5.62 -3.58 26.15
N PHE A 932 5.47 -4.80 26.66
CA PHE A 932 4.36 -5.14 27.54
C PHE A 932 4.85 -5.93 28.74
N TYR A 933 4.08 -5.93 29.81
CA TYR A 933 4.44 -6.65 31.03
C TYR A 933 3.98 -8.12 30.94
N TYR A 934 4.86 -9.07 31.26
CA TYR A 934 4.53 -10.50 31.28
C TYR A 934 4.05 -10.91 32.66
N TYR A 935 2.82 -11.41 32.73
CA TYR A 935 2.26 -12.00 33.92
C TYR A 935 1.44 -13.23 33.53
N ARG A 936 2.03 -14.43 33.71
CA ARG A 936 1.40 -15.77 33.54
C ARG A 936 1.04 -16.22 32.11
N ASP A 937 0.52 -17.46 32.02
CA ASP A 937 0.09 -18.16 30.80
C ASP A 937 -1.18 -17.60 30.11
N ASP A 938 -1.91 -16.65 30.72
CA ASP A 938 -3.18 -16.12 30.21
C ASP A 938 -3.07 -14.83 29.40
N ILE A 939 -1.85 -14.43 29.04
CA ILE A 939 -1.61 -13.29 28.15
C ILE A 939 -2.29 -13.52 26.79
N PRO A 940 -2.98 -12.50 26.23
CA PRO A 940 -3.66 -12.63 24.94
C PRO A 940 -2.65 -12.58 23.79
N PHE A 941 -1.78 -13.60 23.68
CA PHE A 941 -0.73 -13.73 22.67
C PHE A 941 -1.21 -13.52 21.23
N LYS A 942 -2.49 -13.80 20.94
CA LYS A 942 -3.10 -13.50 19.63
C LYS A 942 -3.10 -12.00 19.31
N VAL A 943 -3.38 -11.15 20.30
CA VAL A 943 -3.33 -9.68 20.16
C VAL A 943 -1.91 -9.26 19.85
N PHE A 944 -0.93 -9.67 20.66
CA PHE A 944 0.47 -9.32 20.45
C PHE A 944 0.99 -9.84 19.11
N LYS A 945 0.69 -11.10 18.75
CA LYS A 945 1.04 -11.68 17.45
C LYS A 945 0.57 -10.82 16.27
N ARG A 946 -0.63 -10.22 16.38
CA ARG A 946 -1.17 -9.28 15.40
C ARG A 946 -0.36 -7.98 15.32
N TYR A 947 0.25 -7.49 16.39
CA TYR A 947 1.06 -6.25 16.38
C TYR A 947 2.57 -6.47 16.34
N PHE A 948 3.06 -7.70 16.58
CA PHE A 948 4.48 -8.00 16.70
C PHE A 948 4.97 -8.81 15.49
N LEU A 949 4.23 -9.80 15.00
CA LEU A 949 4.56 -10.48 13.73
C LEU A 949 3.98 -9.74 12.53
N ASN A 950 2.76 -9.23 12.69
CA ASN A 950 2.05 -8.51 11.66
C ASN A 950 1.92 -7.04 12.05
N SER A 951 3.01 -6.37 12.45
CA SER A 951 3.09 -5.02 13.10
C SER A 951 2.39 -3.85 12.43
N ARG A 952 1.15 -4.07 12.03
CA ARG A 952 0.64 -3.64 10.77
C ARG A 952 -0.87 -3.49 10.82
N ALA A 953 -1.65 -4.05 11.75
CA ALA A 953 -3.10 -3.77 11.82
C ALA A 953 -3.44 -2.35 12.29
N PHE A 954 -4.05 -1.53 11.42
CA PHE A 954 -4.56 -0.17 11.67
C PHE A 954 -6.03 -0.02 11.35
#